data_AF-A0A845K0C4-F1
#
_entry.id   AF-A0A845K0C4-F1
#
_cell.length_a   1.000
_cell.length_b   1.000
_cell.length_c   1.000
_cell.angle_alpha   90.00
_cell.angle_beta   90.00
_cell.angle_gamma   90.00
#
_symmetry.space_group_name_H-M   'P 1'
#
loop_
_entity.id
_entity.type
_entity.pdbx_description
1 polymer ?
#
loop_
_entity_poly.entity_id
_entity_poly.type
_entity_poly.pdbx_seq_one_letter_code
_entity_poly.pdbx_strand_id
1 'polypeptide(L)'
;NEALKDTAQNESVALGGKEFTHLDVLRAILINGSGEVASDVCSAILQPSLQKPQIQTLFNSIQALSKGKTPGNFLMSHVENEKKELATQYTLAEWCDQTLGTNVQDQINSEIIKWVSGFLDEGHAPWGMPMREKTFYKGWKELALDDVSGSILGIQDWKNKILNMPDRPEDAVLESMAQLAIPKNLWEDYFSLQLAQLSGWTGFIKWRSEQTDYEWQNAFPIDLIKYMAIRLFYERELVMLACQEKLAIPGTYASIIEYLGNHATGYGLYKEFRTRVLPDEVVDFLNISLFTQHPLKIDALDRCDSRLISTWEQTRKKQVAEGQTLMIMHLAQCLGASIEDLAKSTPDALSTLLNWIEKFPETQHGPIWLEALESSYIKSFSQKISPNIKKLDNNNGSGEQNEKPPESRPLSQAIFCIDVRSECFRRNLEEIGGIETFGFAGFFGVPICYQGFSSEQQTDQCPVLLKPKHIVKEIPRAYQVKAAEEFLEGQQIAKAGHTLLHDLKENVVTPYVMVEAIGWFFGFKLFGQTLKPKWFDNAMSWFKDKLAIPIGTTLTVDKIQRDEAYEMVAAKYRGAIYRLLTDKFGQLGGTVPHDQVERIRKLALNQVQPDSQENEELFRLLKWNDSDLDKFIEELRNDFKIQQRDIDHQIQKLTQAGFTLTEQVNYVETALRILGFTKTFARLILLCGHGSTSDNNPYESALDCGACGGNHGVSNARALAVMANNPQVRQKLAERGITIPHDTHFLPGQQDTVTDEVELFDLEEVPATHRKDLVCLQQDLHEACERNSRERLARLPDAPSMQEVDNASPLTKIRSMDWSQVRPEWGLSGHTAFVMGRREL
;
A
#
# COMPACT_ATOMS: atom_id res chain seq x y z
N ASN A 1 -15.76 -0.42 -30.16
CA ASN A 1 -15.22 -1.03 -31.40
C ASN A 1 -13.80 -1.50 -31.20
N GLU A 2 -12.84 -0.63 -30.86
CA GLU A 2 -11.43 -1.03 -30.69
C GLU A 2 -11.26 -2.04 -29.55
N ALA A 3 -11.80 -1.77 -28.36
CA ALA A 3 -11.80 -2.69 -27.21
C ALA A 3 -12.55 -4.03 -27.44
N LEU A 4 -13.32 -4.15 -28.52
CA LEU A 4 -14.02 -5.40 -28.86
C LEU A 4 -13.30 -6.17 -29.97
N LYS A 5 -12.19 -5.65 -30.51
CA LYS A 5 -11.55 -6.19 -31.71
C LYS A 5 -10.98 -7.59 -31.50
N ASP A 6 -10.40 -7.85 -30.32
CA ASP A 6 -9.80 -9.15 -30.00
C ASP A 6 -10.84 -10.19 -29.59
N THR A 7 -12.02 -9.73 -29.15
CA THR A 7 -13.17 -10.60 -28.84
C THR A 7 -14.02 -10.91 -30.08
N ALA A 8 -14.11 -9.96 -31.01
CA ALA A 8 -14.89 -10.10 -32.22
C ALA A 8 -14.26 -11.10 -33.19
N GLN A 9 -15.08 -11.99 -33.70
CA GLN A 9 -14.70 -12.96 -34.74
C GLN A 9 -15.07 -12.39 -36.10
N ASN A 10 -14.37 -12.82 -37.16
CA ASN A 10 -14.66 -12.40 -38.53
C ASN A 10 -15.85 -13.19 -39.11
N GLU A 11 -16.99 -13.11 -38.43
CA GLU A 11 -18.24 -13.79 -38.75
C GLU A 11 -19.37 -12.76 -38.85
N SER A 12 -20.40 -13.08 -39.64
CA SER A 12 -21.59 -12.25 -39.83
C SER A 12 -22.87 -13.10 -39.83
N VAL A 13 -23.98 -12.48 -39.48
CA VAL A 13 -25.30 -13.12 -39.46
C VAL A 13 -26.33 -12.26 -40.17
N ALA A 14 -27.18 -12.88 -40.98
CA ALA A 14 -28.24 -12.19 -41.72
C ALA A 14 -29.57 -12.24 -40.95
N LEU A 15 -30.15 -11.07 -40.66
CA LEU A 15 -31.49 -10.92 -40.08
C LEU A 15 -32.32 -10.00 -40.97
N GLY A 16 -33.45 -10.50 -41.50
CA GLY A 16 -34.36 -9.67 -42.32
C GLY A 16 -33.76 -9.09 -43.59
N GLY A 17 -32.77 -9.76 -44.18
CA GLY A 17 -32.06 -9.27 -45.37
C GLY A 17 -30.99 -8.21 -45.08
N LYS A 18 -30.71 -7.89 -43.82
CA LYS A 18 -29.54 -7.10 -43.39
C LYS A 18 -28.49 -8.01 -42.77
N GLU A 19 -27.23 -7.71 -43.03
CA GLU A 19 -26.08 -8.44 -42.48
C GLU A 19 -25.50 -7.68 -41.29
N PHE A 20 -25.29 -8.39 -40.18
CA PHE A 20 -24.71 -7.86 -38.94
C PHE A 20 -23.43 -8.61 -38.62
N THR A 21 -22.34 -7.89 -38.33
CA THR A 21 -21.08 -8.51 -37.94
C THR A 21 -21.12 -8.96 -36.47
N HIS A 22 -20.27 -9.93 -36.09
CA HIS A 22 -20.12 -10.29 -34.67
C HIS A 22 -19.77 -9.06 -33.80
N LEU A 23 -18.96 -8.14 -34.33
CA LEU A 23 -18.63 -6.88 -33.66
C LEU A 23 -19.86 -6.00 -33.39
N ASP A 24 -20.80 -5.90 -34.34
CA ASP A 24 -22.04 -5.13 -34.16
C ASP A 24 -22.90 -5.72 -33.03
N VAL A 25 -22.96 -7.05 -32.96
CA VAL A 25 -23.68 -7.79 -31.92
C VAL A 25 -23.03 -7.58 -30.55
N LEU A 26 -21.73 -7.81 -30.41
CA LEU A 26 -21.01 -7.58 -29.14
C LEU A 26 -21.15 -6.13 -28.66
N ARG A 27 -21.09 -5.15 -29.58
CA ARG A 27 -21.31 -3.74 -29.25
C ARG A 27 -22.73 -3.50 -28.74
N ALA A 28 -23.74 -4.09 -29.38
CA ALA A 28 -25.13 -3.95 -28.96
C ALA A 28 -25.35 -4.55 -27.56
N ILE A 29 -24.77 -5.73 -27.30
CA ILE A 29 -24.81 -6.40 -25.98
C ILE A 29 -24.17 -5.49 -24.92
N LEU A 30 -22.96 -4.99 -25.18
CA LEU A 30 -22.19 -4.18 -24.23
C LEU A 30 -22.90 -2.86 -23.88
N ILE A 31 -23.46 -2.15 -24.88
CA ILE A 31 -24.10 -0.83 -24.69
C ILE A 31 -25.47 -0.94 -24.02
N ASN A 32 -26.26 -1.95 -24.37
CA ASN A 32 -27.66 -2.03 -23.98
C ASN A 32 -27.92 -3.04 -22.84
N GLY A 33 -26.93 -3.85 -22.46
CA GLY A 33 -27.06 -4.85 -21.40
C GLY A 33 -27.93 -6.03 -21.82
N SER A 34 -27.59 -6.70 -22.92
CA SER A 34 -28.33 -7.88 -23.42
C SER A 34 -27.86 -9.19 -22.77
N GLY A 35 -27.79 -9.22 -21.43
CA GLY A 35 -27.34 -10.38 -20.63
C GLY A 35 -28.46 -11.32 -20.18
N GLU A 36 -28.18 -12.15 -19.17
CA GLU A 36 -29.17 -13.07 -18.61
C GLU A 36 -30.37 -12.31 -18.02
N VAL A 37 -31.57 -12.70 -18.43
CA VAL A 37 -32.81 -12.08 -17.95
C VAL A 37 -33.37 -12.95 -16.82
N ALA A 38 -33.70 -12.32 -15.68
CA ALA A 38 -34.32 -13.03 -14.57
C ALA A 38 -35.63 -13.73 -15.00
N SER A 39 -35.88 -14.93 -14.47
CA SER A 39 -36.97 -15.80 -14.92
C SER A 39 -38.37 -15.22 -14.68
N ASP A 40 -38.53 -14.44 -13.63
CA ASP A 40 -39.74 -13.67 -13.29
C ASP A 40 -40.01 -12.56 -14.31
N VAL A 41 -38.97 -11.82 -14.69
CA VAL A 41 -39.01 -10.82 -15.77
C VAL A 41 -39.35 -11.49 -17.10
N CYS A 42 -38.76 -12.66 -17.37
CA CYS A 42 -39.06 -13.44 -18.58
C CYS A 42 -40.54 -13.79 -18.68
N SER A 43 -41.08 -14.34 -17.60
CA SER A 43 -42.48 -14.74 -17.52
C SER A 43 -43.41 -13.53 -17.66
N ALA A 44 -43.13 -12.42 -16.98
CA ALA A 44 -43.97 -11.22 -17.01
C ALA A 44 -44.01 -10.53 -18.38
N ILE A 45 -42.89 -10.50 -19.11
CA ILE A 45 -42.78 -9.77 -20.39
C ILE A 45 -43.15 -10.67 -21.58
N LEU A 46 -42.69 -11.92 -21.60
CA LEU A 46 -42.87 -12.81 -22.74
C LEU A 46 -44.26 -13.44 -22.77
N GLN A 47 -44.82 -13.86 -21.62
CA GLN A 47 -46.12 -14.56 -21.59
C GLN A 47 -47.27 -13.75 -22.22
N PRO A 48 -47.44 -12.44 -21.95
CA PRO A 48 -48.43 -11.62 -22.65
C PRO A 48 -48.13 -11.46 -24.15
N SER A 49 -46.85 -11.50 -24.52
CA SER A 49 -46.36 -11.27 -25.88
C SER A 49 -46.47 -12.50 -26.78
N LEU A 50 -46.50 -13.72 -26.22
CA LEU A 50 -46.68 -14.98 -26.95
C LEU A 50 -48.01 -15.08 -27.72
N GLN A 51 -49.00 -14.23 -27.40
CA GLN A 51 -50.24 -14.13 -28.17
C GLN A 51 -50.04 -13.64 -29.61
N LYS A 52 -48.89 -13.01 -29.91
CA LYS A 52 -48.52 -12.58 -31.26
C LYS A 52 -47.92 -13.76 -32.06
N PRO A 53 -48.47 -14.11 -33.23
CA PRO A 53 -48.03 -15.27 -34.02
C PRO A 53 -46.53 -15.29 -34.34
N GLN A 54 -45.93 -14.12 -34.57
CA GLN A 54 -44.51 -13.97 -34.90
C GLN A 54 -43.61 -14.32 -33.70
N ILE A 55 -43.99 -13.89 -32.49
CA ILE A 55 -43.24 -14.17 -31.25
C ILE A 55 -43.36 -15.65 -30.88
N GLN A 56 -44.56 -16.23 -31.04
CA GLN A 56 -44.75 -17.67 -30.84
C GLN A 56 -43.90 -18.50 -31.82
N THR A 57 -43.78 -18.06 -33.07
CA THR A 57 -42.96 -18.73 -34.08
C THR A 57 -41.47 -18.66 -33.72
N LEU A 58 -40.99 -17.50 -33.29
CA LEU A 58 -39.62 -17.32 -32.81
C LEU A 58 -39.32 -18.19 -31.57
N PHE A 59 -40.20 -18.17 -30.58
CA PHE A 59 -40.08 -18.99 -29.37
C PHE A 59 -40.00 -20.48 -29.72
N ASN A 60 -40.87 -20.98 -30.61
CA ASN A 60 -40.86 -22.37 -31.04
C ASN A 60 -39.53 -22.74 -31.75
N SER A 61 -38.98 -21.84 -32.56
CA SER A 61 -37.68 -22.03 -33.22
C SER A 61 -36.52 -22.11 -32.23
N ILE A 62 -36.47 -21.20 -31.24
CA ILE A 62 -35.44 -21.20 -30.17
C ILE A 62 -35.58 -22.42 -29.26
N GLN A 63 -36.81 -22.79 -28.91
CA GLN A 63 -37.10 -23.99 -28.13
C GLN A 63 -36.66 -25.26 -28.88
N ALA A 64 -36.79 -25.30 -30.21
CA ALA A 64 -36.32 -26.41 -31.03
C ALA A 64 -34.78 -26.49 -31.09
N LEU A 65 -34.07 -25.35 -31.13
CA LEU A 65 -32.60 -25.30 -31.05
C LEU A 65 -32.09 -25.82 -29.69
N SER A 66 -32.82 -25.54 -28.62
CA SER A 66 -32.49 -26.03 -27.26
C SER A 66 -32.69 -27.54 -27.08
N LYS A 67 -33.31 -28.26 -28.03
CA LYS A 67 -33.51 -29.73 -27.95
C LYS A 67 -32.22 -30.54 -28.08
N GLY A 68 -31.12 -29.93 -28.55
CA GLY A 68 -29.81 -30.59 -28.73
C GLY A 68 -28.93 -30.71 -27.49
N LYS A 69 -29.19 -29.92 -26.42
CA LYS A 69 -28.49 -30.05 -25.12
C LYS A 69 -29.24 -31.11 -24.28
N THR A 70 -28.61 -32.25 -24.03
CA THR A 70 -29.22 -33.45 -23.39
C THR A 70 -29.80 -33.11 -22.00
N PRO A 71 -31.06 -33.50 -21.68
CA PRO A 71 -31.76 -33.10 -20.46
C PRO A 71 -31.03 -33.35 -19.12
N GLY A 72 -30.31 -34.48 -18.99
CA GLY A 72 -29.58 -34.82 -17.76
C GLY A 72 -28.27 -34.05 -17.52
N ASN A 73 -27.79 -33.25 -18.48
CA ASN A 73 -26.49 -32.58 -18.36
C ASN A 73 -26.51 -31.31 -17.50
N PHE A 74 -27.67 -30.66 -17.26
CA PHE A 74 -27.70 -29.37 -16.55
C PHE A 74 -27.44 -29.54 -15.05
N LEU A 75 -28.15 -30.46 -14.39
CA LEU A 75 -27.90 -30.74 -12.97
C LEU A 75 -26.47 -31.25 -12.75
N MET A 76 -25.99 -32.10 -13.65
CA MET A 76 -24.61 -32.61 -13.61
C MET A 76 -23.55 -31.55 -13.90
N SER A 77 -23.87 -30.49 -14.66
CA SER A 77 -22.91 -29.43 -14.97
C SER A 77 -22.49 -28.62 -13.75
N HIS A 78 -23.32 -28.55 -12.70
CA HIS A 78 -22.92 -27.95 -11.43
C HIS A 78 -21.68 -28.64 -10.89
N VAL A 79 -21.65 -29.98 -10.87
CA VAL A 79 -20.47 -30.74 -10.41
C VAL A 79 -19.24 -30.51 -11.28
N GLU A 80 -19.42 -30.39 -12.61
CA GLU A 80 -18.30 -30.12 -13.51
C GLU A 80 -17.73 -28.70 -13.34
N ASN A 81 -18.54 -27.73 -12.90
CA ASN A 81 -18.07 -26.40 -12.52
C ASN A 81 -17.33 -26.44 -11.19
N GLU A 82 -17.86 -27.12 -10.17
CA GLU A 82 -17.19 -27.31 -8.88
C GLU A 82 -15.79 -27.94 -9.05
N LYS A 83 -15.66 -28.93 -9.93
CA LYS A 83 -14.36 -29.55 -10.25
C LYS A 83 -13.33 -28.58 -10.85
N LYS A 84 -13.77 -27.50 -11.50
CA LYS A 84 -12.89 -26.49 -12.11
C LYS A 84 -12.57 -25.35 -11.15
N GLU A 85 -13.54 -24.98 -10.33
CA GLU A 85 -13.52 -23.76 -9.52
C GLU A 85 -13.09 -23.99 -8.06
N LEU A 86 -13.41 -25.15 -7.48
CA LEU A 86 -13.03 -25.46 -6.11
C LEU A 86 -11.50 -25.51 -5.99
N ALA A 87 -10.97 -24.78 -5.00
CA ALA A 87 -9.54 -24.56 -4.75
C ALA A 87 -8.80 -23.68 -5.78
N THR A 88 -9.48 -23.11 -6.78
CA THR A 88 -8.90 -22.15 -7.74
C THR A 88 -9.58 -20.78 -7.71
N GLN A 89 -10.90 -20.75 -7.59
CA GLN A 89 -11.72 -19.53 -7.49
C GLN A 89 -12.17 -19.26 -6.05
N TYR A 90 -12.34 -20.32 -5.25
CA TYR A 90 -12.72 -20.23 -3.84
C TYR A 90 -12.14 -21.41 -3.04
N THR A 91 -11.97 -21.18 -1.74
CA THR A 91 -11.49 -22.16 -0.76
C THR A 91 -12.54 -23.22 -0.42
N LEU A 92 -12.15 -24.28 0.28
CA LEU A 92 -13.11 -25.28 0.74
C LEU A 92 -14.06 -24.71 1.80
N ALA A 93 -13.55 -23.84 2.68
CA ALA A 93 -14.36 -23.07 3.62
C ALA A 93 -15.43 -22.21 2.92
N GLU A 94 -15.03 -21.43 1.91
CA GLU A 94 -15.97 -20.64 1.11
C GLU A 94 -17.01 -21.52 0.40
N TRP A 95 -16.59 -22.68 -0.12
CA TRP A 95 -17.52 -23.65 -0.69
C TRP A 95 -18.54 -24.16 0.35
N CYS A 96 -18.09 -24.51 1.56
CA CYS A 96 -19.00 -24.89 2.65
C CYS A 96 -20.01 -23.78 2.93
N ASP A 97 -19.58 -22.53 2.97
CA ASP A 97 -20.47 -21.40 3.28
C ASP A 97 -21.50 -21.16 2.16
N GLN A 98 -21.04 -21.15 0.91
CA GLN A 98 -21.89 -20.93 -0.27
C GLN A 98 -22.87 -22.08 -0.54
N THR A 99 -22.47 -23.32 -0.25
CA THR A 99 -23.23 -24.53 -0.60
C THR A 99 -24.00 -25.08 0.58
N LEU A 100 -23.39 -25.18 1.75
CA LEU A 100 -23.98 -25.76 2.96
C LEU A 100 -24.61 -24.72 3.88
N GLY A 101 -24.41 -23.43 3.60
CA GLY A 101 -24.95 -22.33 4.40
C GLY A 101 -24.28 -22.22 5.77
N THR A 102 -23.00 -22.59 5.86
CA THR A 102 -22.18 -22.44 7.06
C THR A 102 -21.54 -21.05 7.12
N ASN A 103 -20.70 -20.82 8.13
CA ASN A 103 -19.89 -19.61 8.32
C ASN A 103 -18.44 -19.96 8.67
N VAL A 104 -17.92 -21.05 8.09
CA VAL A 104 -16.58 -21.58 8.32
C VAL A 104 -15.53 -20.51 8.03
N GLN A 105 -15.69 -19.76 6.94
CA GLN A 105 -14.71 -18.76 6.54
C GLN A 105 -14.60 -17.63 7.56
N ASP A 106 -15.74 -17.14 8.05
CA ASP A 106 -15.80 -16.10 9.07
C ASP A 106 -15.23 -16.59 10.42
N GLN A 107 -15.44 -17.86 10.76
CA GLN A 107 -14.87 -18.48 11.95
C GLN A 107 -13.33 -18.55 11.87
N ILE A 108 -12.78 -19.01 10.75
CA ILE A 108 -11.32 -19.03 10.52
C ILE A 108 -10.75 -17.62 10.62
N ASN A 109 -11.39 -16.65 9.94
CA ASN A 109 -10.94 -15.27 9.96
C ASN A 109 -10.95 -14.67 11.37
N SER A 110 -12.00 -14.93 12.15
CA SER A 110 -12.13 -14.44 13.53
C SER A 110 -11.02 -14.98 14.43
N GLU A 111 -10.72 -16.28 14.33
CA GLU A 111 -9.64 -16.90 15.11
C GLU A 111 -8.27 -16.35 14.70
N ILE A 112 -8.00 -16.23 13.40
CA ILE A 112 -6.75 -15.65 12.91
C ILE A 112 -6.60 -14.19 13.35
N ILE A 113 -7.64 -13.37 13.26
CA ILE A 113 -7.61 -11.98 13.72
C ILE A 113 -7.32 -11.91 15.22
N LYS A 114 -7.94 -12.76 16.04
CA LYS A 114 -7.66 -12.85 17.49
C LYS A 114 -6.17 -13.07 17.76
N TRP A 115 -5.56 -14.07 17.13
CA TRP A 115 -4.16 -14.42 17.36
C TRP A 115 -3.18 -13.41 16.78
N VAL A 116 -3.43 -12.96 15.55
CA VAL A 116 -2.55 -12.01 14.85
C VAL A 116 -2.58 -10.64 15.53
N SER A 117 -3.75 -10.14 15.94
CA SER A 117 -3.84 -8.85 16.64
C SER A 117 -3.09 -8.87 17.97
N GLY A 118 -3.25 -9.93 18.78
CA GLY A 118 -2.50 -10.09 20.03
C GLY A 118 -0.99 -10.24 19.80
N PHE A 119 -0.57 -10.99 18.78
CA PHE A 119 0.85 -11.19 18.48
C PHE A 119 1.50 -9.97 17.83
N LEU A 120 0.76 -9.12 17.12
CA LEU A 120 1.32 -7.96 16.43
C LEU A 120 1.20 -6.67 17.23
N ASP A 121 0.48 -6.66 18.36
CA ASP A 121 0.39 -5.51 19.25
C ASP A 121 1.77 -4.97 19.67
N GLU A 122 2.01 -3.67 19.52
CA GLU A 122 3.31 -3.05 19.79
C GLU A 122 3.32 -2.29 21.12
N GLY A 123 2.63 -2.84 22.12
CA GLY A 123 2.50 -2.23 23.46
C GLY A 123 1.34 -1.25 23.55
N HIS A 124 0.33 -1.34 22.66
CA HIS A 124 -0.88 -0.54 22.77
C HIS A 124 -1.88 -1.17 23.73
N ALA A 125 -1.96 -2.50 23.76
CA ALA A 125 -2.77 -3.22 24.72
C ALA A 125 -2.09 -3.18 26.11
N PRO A 126 -2.83 -2.88 27.20
CA PRO A 126 -2.28 -2.96 28.56
C PRO A 126 -1.75 -4.36 28.90
N TRP A 127 -2.33 -5.39 28.27
CA TRP A 127 -1.97 -6.80 28.49
C TRP A 127 -1.42 -7.36 27.18
N GLY A 128 -0.10 -7.56 27.13
CA GLY A 128 0.55 -8.20 25.99
C GLY A 128 0.24 -9.70 25.89
N MET A 129 0.32 -10.24 24.68
CA MET A 129 0.20 -11.69 24.46
C MET A 129 1.34 -12.45 25.17
N PRO A 130 1.05 -13.43 26.05
CA PRO A 130 2.09 -14.25 26.66
C PRO A 130 2.86 -15.09 25.64
N MET A 131 4.06 -15.56 25.98
CA MET A 131 4.87 -16.48 25.15
C MET A 131 5.25 -15.96 23.75
N ARG A 132 5.15 -14.65 23.52
CA ARG A 132 5.42 -14.01 22.24
C ARG A 132 6.86 -14.21 21.77
N GLU A 133 7.80 -14.30 22.71
CA GLU A 133 9.23 -14.59 22.50
C GLU A 133 9.48 -15.94 21.83
N LYS A 134 8.51 -16.86 21.87
CA LYS A 134 8.60 -18.17 21.23
C LYS A 134 8.30 -18.15 19.73
N THR A 135 8.01 -16.99 19.13
CA THR A 135 7.47 -16.78 17.76
C THR A 135 5.98 -17.08 17.64
N PHE A 136 5.35 -16.54 16.60
CA PHE A 136 3.89 -16.60 16.41
C PHE A 136 3.32 -18.02 16.48
N TYR A 137 3.86 -18.94 15.68
CA TYR A 137 3.34 -20.31 15.59
C TYR A 137 3.51 -21.11 16.89
N LYS A 138 4.69 -21.04 17.51
CA LYS A 138 4.96 -21.80 18.74
C LYS A 138 4.24 -21.19 19.95
N GLY A 139 4.16 -19.86 20.03
CA GLY A 139 3.38 -19.16 21.04
C GLY A 139 1.90 -19.52 20.94
N TRP A 140 1.34 -19.54 19.73
CA TRP A 140 -0.01 -20.06 19.48
C TRP A 140 -0.15 -21.52 19.93
N LYS A 141 0.74 -22.43 19.52
CA LYS A 141 0.66 -23.86 19.85
C LYS A 141 0.63 -24.12 21.37
N GLU A 142 1.35 -23.32 22.16
CA GLU A 142 1.32 -23.45 23.62
C GLU A 142 0.08 -22.80 24.25
N LEU A 143 -0.29 -21.60 23.83
CA LEU A 143 -1.46 -20.88 24.39
C LEU A 143 -2.80 -21.51 23.98
N ALA A 144 -2.88 -22.06 22.77
CA ALA A 144 -4.08 -22.68 22.26
C ALA A 144 -4.49 -23.92 23.08
N LEU A 145 -3.57 -24.54 23.85
CA LEU A 145 -3.90 -25.65 24.75
C LEU A 145 -4.81 -25.23 25.92
N ASP A 146 -4.76 -23.96 26.31
CA ASP A 146 -5.60 -23.38 27.36
C ASP A 146 -6.75 -22.52 26.80
N ASP A 147 -6.70 -22.18 25.52
CA ASP A 147 -7.79 -21.56 24.78
C ASP A 147 -8.90 -22.58 24.48
N VAL A 148 -10.14 -22.22 24.80
CA VAL A 148 -11.32 -23.07 24.57
C VAL A 148 -12.07 -22.73 23.29
N SER A 149 -11.66 -21.70 22.53
CA SER A 149 -12.39 -21.26 21.33
C SER A 149 -12.50 -22.38 20.30
N GLY A 150 -11.43 -23.14 20.05
CA GLY A 150 -11.50 -24.27 19.13
C GLY A 150 -12.52 -25.34 19.55
N SER A 151 -12.64 -25.63 20.85
CA SER A 151 -13.67 -26.54 21.37
C SER A 151 -15.08 -25.96 21.26
N ILE A 152 -15.24 -24.64 21.48
CA ILE A 152 -16.52 -23.93 21.31
C ILE A 152 -16.97 -23.94 19.85
N LEU A 153 -16.03 -23.85 18.90
CA LEU A 153 -16.27 -24.00 17.47
C LEU A 153 -16.60 -25.44 17.05
N GLY A 154 -16.54 -26.40 17.98
CA GLY A 154 -16.91 -27.79 17.74
C GLY A 154 -15.76 -28.71 17.33
N ILE A 155 -14.52 -28.21 17.30
CA ILE A 155 -13.33 -29.03 16.96
C ILE A 155 -13.12 -30.08 18.04
N GLN A 156 -13.37 -31.33 17.68
CA GLN A 156 -13.21 -32.47 18.58
C GLN A 156 -11.73 -32.70 18.90
N ASP A 157 -11.45 -33.08 20.14
CA ASP A 157 -10.11 -33.42 20.63
C ASP A 157 -9.06 -32.30 20.44
N TRP A 158 -9.51 -31.05 20.59
CA TRP A 158 -8.75 -29.81 20.38
C TRP A 158 -7.31 -29.86 20.91
N LYS A 159 -7.14 -30.17 22.20
CA LYS A 159 -5.82 -30.17 22.85
C LYS A 159 -4.86 -31.18 22.21
N ASN A 160 -5.32 -32.41 21.95
CA ASN A 160 -4.48 -33.44 21.36
C ASN A 160 -4.13 -33.11 19.90
N LYS A 161 -5.06 -32.52 19.14
CA LYS A 161 -4.79 -32.07 17.77
C LYS A 161 -3.68 -31.02 17.73
N ILE A 162 -3.72 -30.02 18.62
CA ILE A 162 -2.67 -29.02 18.73
C ILE A 162 -1.35 -29.66 19.15
N LEU A 163 -1.36 -30.54 20.17
CA LEU A 163 -0.14 -31.24 20.63
C LEU A 163 0.52 -32.04 19.51
N ASN A 164 -0.28 -32.67 18.64
CA ASN A 164 0.18 -33.49 17.54
C ASN A 164 0.61 -32.68 16.30
N MET A 165 0.35 -31.37 16.24
CA MET A 165 0.84 -30.56 15.12
C MET A 165 2.38 -30.56 15.09
N PRO A 166 3.01 -30.52 13.91
CA PRO A 166 4.46 -30.43 13.80
C PRO A 166 5.03 -29.21 14.53
N ASP A 167 6.24 -29.32 15.08
CA ASP A 167 6.90 -28.17 15.74
C ASP A 167 7.38 -27.12 14.74
N ARG A 168 7.60 -27.52 13.48
CA ARG A 168 7.98 -26.62 12.39
C ARG A 168 6.75 -26.16 11.61
N PRO A 169 6.60 -24.85 11.35
CA PRO A 169 5.42 -24.34 10.66
C PRO A 169 5.36 -24.80 9.19
N GLU A 170 6.50 -25.05 8.53
CA GLU A 170 6.52 -25.61 7.17
C GLU A 170 5.88 -27.00 7.12
N ASP A 171 6.25 -27.85 8.08
CA ASP A 171 5.72 -29.21 8.18
C ASP A 171 4.22 -29.19 8.52
N ALA A 172 3.77 -28.24 9.35
CA ALA A 172 2.36 -28.07 9.67
C ALA A 172 1.52 -27.60 8.46
N VAL A 173 2.06 -26.73 7.61
CA VAL A 173 1.45 -26.36 6.33
C VAL A 173 1.34 -27.59 5.43
N LEU A 174 2.43 -28.34 5.25
CA LEU A 174 2.45 -29.53 4.40
C LEU A 174 1.48 -30.61 4.90
N GLU A 175 1.42 -30.84 6.22
CA GLU A 175 0.49 -31.77 6.84
C GLU A 175 -0.97 -31.34 6.61
N SER A 176 -1.28 -30.05 6.79
CA SER A 176 -2.65 -29.54 6.59
C SER A 176 -3.08 -29.66 5.12
N MET A 177 -2.19 -29.35 4.18
CA MET A 177 -2.45 -29.54 2.74
C MET A 177 -2.65 -31.02 2.39
N ALA A 178 -1.89 -31.93 3.01
CA ALA A 178 -2.04 -33.35 2.82
C ALA A 178 -3.36 -33.88 3.39
N GLN A 179 -3.78 -33.42 4.58
CA GLN A 179 -5.05 -33.80 5.21
C GLN A 179 -6.26 -33.24 4.47
N LEU A 180 -6.18 -32.01 3.94
CA LEU A 180 -7.19 -31.44 3.04
C LEU A 180 -7.23 -32.16 1.67
N ALA A 181 -6.20 -32.94 1.33
CA ALA A 181 -6.04 -33.66 0.08
C ALA A 181 -6.09 -32.75 -1.18
N ILE A 182 -5.56 -31.53 -1.09
CA ILE A 182 -5.49 -30.60 -2.22
C ILE A 182 -4.41 -31.06 -3.21
N PRO A 183 -4.74 -31.25 -4.50
CA PRO A 183 -3.76 -31.61 -5.53
C PRO A 183 -2.63 -30.60 -5.64
N LYS A 184 -1.37 -31.08 -5.78
CA LYS A 184 -0.17 -30.20 -5.81
C LYS A 184 -0.21 -29.15 -6.92
N ASN A 185 -0.85 -29.43 -8.05
CA ASN A 185 -1.00 -28.49 -9.15
C ASN A 185 -1.95 -27.32 -8.85
N LEU A 186 -2.73 -27.39 -7.75
CA LEU A 186 -3.64 -26.34 -7.31
C LEU A 186 -3.10 -25.56 -6.10
N TRP A 187 -1.91 -25.89 -5.58
CA TRP A 187 -1.40 -25.29 -4.34
C TRP A 187 -1.15 -23.79 -4.45
N GLU A 188 -0.65 -23.33 -5.59
CA GLU A 188 -0.36 -21.90 -5.81
C GLU A 188 -1.62 -21.06 -5.73
N ASP A 189 -2.66 -21.45 -6.47
CA ASP A 189 -3.97 -20.79 -6.42
C ASP A 189 -4.57 -20.87 -5.02
N TYR A 190 -4.49 -22.05 -4.38
CA TYR A 190 -5.06 -22.25 -3.04
C TYR A 190 -4.39 -21.39 -1.96
N PHE A 191 -3.05 -21.29 -1.97
CA PHE A 191 -2.33 -20.41 -1.04
C PHE A 191 -2.65 -18.93 -1.31
N SER A 192 -2.81 -18.55 -2.58
CA SER A 192 -3.18 -17.19 -2.97
C SER A 192 -4.57 -16.84 -2.44
N LEU A 193 -5.54 -17.75 -2.60
CA LEU A 193 -6.87 -17.61 -2.01
C LEU A 193 -6.78 -17.42 -0.50
N GLN A 194 -6.08 -18.30 0.22
CA GLN A 194 -5.94 -18.23 1.69
C GLN A 194 -5.26 -16.95 2.19
N LEU A 195 -4.27 -16.42 1.48
CA LEU A 195 -3.60 -15.16 1.83
C LEU A 195 -4.46 -13.93 1.52
N ALA A 196 -5.31 -13.99 0.49
CA ALA A 196 -6.18 -12.90 0.08
C ALA A 196 -7.32 -12.63 1.09
N GLN A 197 -7.72 -13.64 1.86
CA GLN A 197 -8.82 -13.55 2.83
C GLN A 197 -8.64 -12.47 3.89
N LEU A 198 -7.39 -12.18 4.27
CA LEU A 198 -7.03 -11.11 5.21
C LEU A 198 -5.86 -10.30 4.66
N SER A 199 -6.01 -9.74 3.45
CA SER A 199 -4.97 -9.03 2.70
C SER A 199 -4.25 -7.92 3.49
N GLY A 200 -4.95 -7.23 4.39
CA GLY A 200 -4.34 -6.24 5.30
C GLY A 200 -3.33 -6.87 6.26
N TRP A 201 -3.72 -7.96 6.94
CA TRP A 201 -2.83 -8.68 7.86
C TRP A 201 -1.69 -9.37 7.14
N THR A 202 -1.96 -10.03 6.01
CA THR A 202 -0.92 -10.73 5.24
C THR A 202 0.08 -9.75 4.63
N GLY A 203 -0.38 -8.60 4.14
CA GLY A 203 0.48 -7.51 3.69
C GLY A 203 1.40 -6.98 4.79
N PHE A 204 0.85 -6.73 5.99
CA PHE A 204 1.63 -6.25 7.13
C PHE A 204 2.64 -7.30 7.63
N ILE A 205 2.25 -8.57 7.75
CA ILE A 205 3.17 -9.67 8.13
C ILE A 205 4.30 -9.81 7.12
N LYS A 206 3.99 -9.74 5.81
CA LYS A 206 5.01 -9.79 4.76
C LYS A 206 5.99 -8.64 4.90
N TRP A 207 5.49 -7.40 4.97
CA TRP A 207 6.32 -6.21 5.16
C TRP A 207 7.22 -6.34 6.39
N ARG A 208 6.66 -6.72 7.54
CA ARG A 208 7.39 -6.86 8.81
C ARG A 208 8.46 -7.94 8.73
N SER A 209 8.18 -9.07 8.06
CA SER A 209 9.14 -10.17 7.90
C SER A 209 10.36 -9.82 7.05
N GLU A 210 10.24 -8.80 6.19
CA GLU A 210 11.31 -8.32 5.32
C GLU A 210 12.16 -7.20 5.96
N GLN A 211 11.78 -6.71 7.15
CA GLN A 211 12.52 -5.68 7.88
C GLN A 211 13.63 -6.29 8.74
N THR A 212 14.88 -5.85 8.55
CA THR A 212 16.05 -6.33 9.31
C THR A 212 16.28 -5.59 10.62
N ASP A 213 15.84 -4.33 10.70
CA ASP A 213 16.12 -3.42 11.82
C ASP A 213 14.86 -2.99 12.57
N TYR A 214 13.78 -3.75 12.44
CA TYR A 214 12.52 -3.49 13.14
C TYR A 214 12.51 -4.17 14.51
N GLU A 215 12.47 -3.38 15.58
CA GLU A 215 12.60 -3.85 16.96
C GLU A 215 11.61 -4.98 17.28
N TRP A 216 10.33 -4.80 16.95
CA TRP A 216 9.30 -5.80 17.22
C TRP A 216 9.48 -7.07 16.40
N GLN A 217 9.98 -7.00 15.16
CA GLN A 217 10.26 -8.20 14.38
C GLN A 217 11.45 -8.96 14.94
N ASN A 218 12.49 -8.24 15.38
CA ASN A 218 13.68 -8.82 15.98
C ASN A 218 13.37 -9.47 17.34
N ALA A 219 12.52 -8.84 18.15
CA ALA A 219 12.07 -9.39 19.42
C ALA A 219 11.08 -10.55 19.24
N PHE A 220 10.13 -10.42 18.32
CA PHE A 220 9.02 -11.35 18.12
C PHE A 220 8.80 -11.67 16.64
N PRO A 221 9.56 -12.63 16.07
CA PRO A 221 9.50 -12.93 14.65
C PRO A 221 8.19 -13.58 14.18
N ILE A 222 7.66 -13.08 13.06
CA ILE A 222 6.55 -13.65 12.29
C ILE A 222 6.85 -13.63 10.79
N ASP A 223 6.27 -14.57 10.05
CA ASP A 223 6.26 -14.61 8.58
C ASP A 223 4.95 -15.26 8.08
N LEU A 224 4.77 -15.28 6.76
CA LEU A 224 3.58 -15.84 6.12
C LEU A 224 3.45 -17.36 6.32
N ILE A 225 4.54 -18.09 6.56
CA ILE A 225 4.50 -19.55 6.78
C ILE A 225 3.90 -19.83 8.16
N LYS A 226 4.34 -19.10 9.20
CA LYS A 226 3.77 -19.20 10.56
C LYS A 226 2.29 -18.83 10.57
N TYR A 227 1.90 -17.82 9.81
CA TYR A 227 0.50 -17.45 9.60
C TYR A 227 -0.30 -18.58 8.93
N MET A 228 0.22 -19.12 7.83
CA MET A 228 -0.45 -20.14 7.03
C MET A 228 -0.60 -21.46 7.81
N ALA A 229 0.37 -21.82 8.64
CA ALA A 229 0.33 -23.03 9.47
C ALA A 229 -0.90 -23.07 10.39
N ILE A 230 -1.22 -21.93 11.03
CA ILE A 230 -2.39 -21.81 11.91
C ILE A 230 -3.67 -21.73 11.09
N ARG A 231 -3.68 -20.95 10.00
CA ARG A 231 -4.87 -20.75 9.18
C ARG A 231 -5.34 -22.05 8.52
N LEU A 232 -4.43 -22.81 7.92
CA LEU A 232 -4.75 -24.09 7.30
C LEU A 232 -5.14 -25.17 8.31
N PHE A 233 -4.67 -25.06 9.56
CA PHE A 233 -5.17 -25.89 10.65
C PHE A 233 -6.64 -25.61 10.94
N TYR A 234 -7.07 -24.35 11.05
CA TYR A 234 -8.50 -24.08 11.20
C TYR A 234 -9.31 -24.46 9.95
N GLU A 235 -8.78 -24.21 8.74
CA GLU A 235 -9.39 -24.65 7.48
C GLU A 235 -9.69 -26.14 7.50
N ARG A 236 -8.69 -27.00 7.77
CA ARG A 236 -8.87 -28.46 7.75
C ARG A 236 -9.87 -28.94 8.80
N GLU A 237 -9.84 -28.37 10.01
CA GLU A 237 -10.69 -28.83 11.10
C GLU A 237 -12.15 -28.39 10.93
N LEU A 238 -12.37 -27.14 10.52
CA LEU A 238 -13.72 -26.60 10.38
C LEU A 238 -14.41 -27.05 9.09
N VAL A 239 -13.67 -27.22 7.98
CA VAL A 239 -14.22 -27.85 6.76
C VAL A 239 -14.61 -29.30 7.02
N MET A 240 -13.76 -30.06 7.72
CA MET A 240 -14.08 -31.44 8.12
C MET A 240 -15.35 -31.47 8.98
N LEU A 241 -15.44 -30.60 10.00
CA LEU A 241 -16.62 -30.51 10.86
C LEU A 241 -17.89 -30.17 10.08
N ALA A 242 -17.84 -29.14 9.23
CA ALA A 242 -18.96 -28.71 8.41
C ALA A 242 -19.42 -29.83 7.46
N CYS A 243 -18.49 -30.50 6.77
CA CYS A 243 -18.82 -31.60 5.87
C CYS A 243 -19.33 -32.83 6.62
N GLN A 244 -18.81 -33.13 7.81
CA GLN A 244 -19.27 -34.26 8.61
C GLN A 244 -20.68 -34.00 9.16
N GLU A 245 -20.97 -32.80 9.67
CA GLU A 245 -22.29 -32.44 10.17
C GLU A 245 -23.33 -32.35 9.05
N LYS A 246 -22.97 -31.71 7.93
CA LYS A 246 -23.91 -31.40 6.86
C LYS A 246 -24.02 -32.49 5.81
N LEU A 247 -22.99 -33.27 5.53
CA LEU A 247 -22.97 -34.28 4.45
C LEU A 247 -22.56 -35.68 4.92
N ALA A 248 -22.12 -35.84 6.17
CA ALA A 248 -21.54 -37.09 6.68
C ALA A 248 -20.33 -37.61 5.87
N ILE A 249 -19.51 -36.70 5.34
CA ILE A 249 -18.26 -37.01 4.63
C ILE A 249 -17.03 -36.39 5.34
N PRO A 250 -15.80 -36.85 5.05
CA PRO A 250 -14.59 -36.34 5.70
C PRO A 250 -14.24 -34.86 5.46
N GLY A 251 -14.74 -34.24 4.38
CA GLY A 251 -14.45 -32.83 4.08
C GLY A 251 -13.07 -32.55 3.47
N THR A 252 -12.43 -33.57 2.89
CA THR A 252 -11.25 -33.36 2.04
C THR A 252 -11.67 -33.01 0.62
N TYR A 253 -10.80 -32.33 -0.14
CA TYR A 253 -11.05 -31.98 -1.55
C TYR A 253 -11.47 -33.21 -2.37
N ALA A 254 -10.72 -34.30 -2.24
CA ALA A 254 -11.04 -35.56 -2.92
C ALA A 254 -12.41 -36.10 -2.51
N SER A 255 -12.73 -36.11 -1.21
CA SER A 255 -14.02 -36.62 -0.72
C SER A 255 -15.20 -35.75 -1.15
N ILE A 256 -15.03 -34.42 -1.21
CA ILE A 256 -16.06 -33.50 -1.70
C ILE A 256 -16.30 -33.78 -3.18
N ILE A 257 -15.27 -33.73 -4.02
CA ILE A 257 -15.41 -33.97 -5.46
C ILE A 257 -15.98 -35.36 -5.78
N GLU A 258 -15.54 -36.40 -5.06
CA GLU A 258 -16.08 -37.76 -5.21
C GLU A 258 -17.55 -37.84 -4.81
N TYR A 259 -17.92 -37.27 -3.65
CA TYR A 259 -19.30 -37.24 -3.17
C TYR A 259 -20.23 -36.51 -4.14
N LEU A 260 -19.81 -35.34 -4.63
CA LEU A 260 -20.54 -34.58 -5.64
C LEU A 260 -20.67 -35.36 -6.96
N GLY A 261 -19.60 -36.03 -7.40
CA GLY A 261 -19.60 -36.85 -8.61
C GLY A 261 -20.55 -38.05 -8.54
N ASN A 262 -20.59 -38.74 -7.39
CA ASN A 262 -21.47 -39.88 -7.16
C ASN A 262 -22.96 -39.48 -7.05
N HIS A 263 -23.22 -38.22 -6.71
CA HIS A 263 -24.56 -37.69 -6.44
C HIS A 263 -24.90 -36.46 -7.30
N ALA A 264 -24.46 -36.46 -8.56
CA ALA A 264 -24.45 -35.26 -9.39
C ALA A 264 -25.84 -34.67 -9.66
N THR A 265 -26.86 -35.53 -9.83
CA THR A 265 -28.24 -35.09 -10.09
C THR A 265 -28.86 -34.45 -8.84
N GLY A 266 -28.73 -35.11 -7.69
CA GLY A 266 -29.22 -34.65 -6.40
C GLY A 266 -28.49 -33.38 -5.94
N TYR A 267 -27.18 -33.28 -6.17
CA TYR A 267 -26.41 -32.08 -5.89
C TYR A 267 -26.88 -30.90 -6.74
N GLY A 268 -27.03 -31.09 -8.04
CA GLY A 268 -27.56 -30.05 -8.93
C GLY A 268 -28.93 -29.56 -8.45
N LEU A 269 -29.82 -30.48 -8.05
CA LEU A 269 -31.16 -30.12 -7.56
C LEU A 269 -31.07 -29.32 -6.24
N TYR A 270 -30.17 -29.73 -5.34
CA TYR A 270 -29.90 -29.00 -4.11
C TYR A 270 -29.35 -27.58 -4.39
N LYS A 271 -28.46 -27.44 -5.38
CA LYS A 271 -27.89 -26.13 -5.70
C LYS A 271 -28.96 -25.19 -6.28
N GLU A 272 -29.80 -25.67 -7.19
CA GLU A 272 -30.95 -24.92 -7.72
C GLU A 272 -31.95 -24.52 -6.62
N PHE A 273 -32.15 -25.37 -5.61
CA PHE A 273 -32.96 -25.03 -4.44
C PHE A 273 -32.34 -23.89 -3.64
N ARG A 274 -31.03 -23.96 -3.35
CA ARG A 274 -30.30 -22.95 -2.56
C ARG A 274 -30.24 -21.60 -3.27
N THR A 275 -30.13 -21.58 -4.60
CA THR A 275 -30.14 -20.36 -5.40
C THR A 275 -31.55 -19.79 -5.62
N ARG A 276 -32.61 -20.46 -5.11
CA ARG A 276 -34.03 -20.07 -5.23
C ARG A 276 -34.54 -20.02 -6.68
N VAL A 277 -34.03 -20.90 -7.55
CA VAL A 277 -34.36 -20.91 -8.99
C VAL A 277 -35.34 -22.03 -9.35
N LEU A 278 -35.88 -22.75 -8.36
CA LEU A 278 -36.87 -23.81 -8.62
C LEU A 278 -38.21 -23.23 -9.10
N PRO A 279 -38.77 -23.71 -10.22
CA PRO A 279 -40.09 -23.28 -10.68
C PRO A 279 -41.21 -23.70 -9.71
N ASP A 280 -42.23 -22.84 -9.56
CA ASP A 280 -43.40 -23.10 -8.69
C ASP A 280 -44.08 -24.44 -9.02
N GLU A 281 -44.10 -24.82 -10.31
CA GLU A 281 -44.69 -26.08 -10.77
C GLU A 281 -43.95 -27.33 -10.26
N VAL A 282 -42.72 -27.18 -9.78
CA VAL A 282 -41.89 -28.24 -9.21
C VAL A 282 -41.98 -28.27 -7.69
N VAL A 283 -42.30 -27.13 -7.05
CA VAL A 283 -42.42 -26.99 -5.59
C VAL A 283 -43.48 -27.93 -5.02
N ASP A 284 -44.59 -28.11 -5.72
CA ASP A 284 -45.68 -29.02 -5.30
C ASP A 284 -45.27 -30.50 -5.25
N PHE A 285 -44.22 -30.87 -5.99
CA PHE A 285 -43.67 -32.24 -6.01
C PHE A 285 -42.47 -32.41 -5.09
N LEU A 286 -41.91 -31.32 -4.55
CA LEU A 286 -40.72 -31.33 -3.72
C LEU A 286 -41.09 -31.56 -2.25
N ASN A 287 -40.52 -32.62 -1.68
CA ASN A 287 -40.47 -32.73 -0.24
C ASN A 287 -39.37 -31.80 0.30
N ILE A 288 -39.73 -30.56 0.62
CA ILE A 288 -38.81 -29.52 1.12
C ILE A 288 -37.99 -30.01 2.33
N SER A 289 -38.55 -30.91 3.14
CA SER A 289 -37.83 -31.48 4.29
C SER A 289 -36.53 -32.22 3.90
N LEU A 290 -36.39 -32.68 2.65
CA LEU A 290 -35.16 -33.30 2.16
C LEU A 290 -34.02 -32.29 1.98
N PHE A 291 -34.33 -31.02 1.73
CA PHE A 291 -33.35 -29.96 1.47
C PHE A 291 -32.89 -29.26 2.75
N THR A 292 -33.62 -29.42 3.85
CA THR A 292 -33.34 -28.81 5.15
C THR A 292 -32.90 -29.85 6.19
N GLN A 293 -32.66 -31.10 5.78
CA GLN A 293 -32.19 -32.16 6.66
C GLN A 293 -30.73 -31.98 7.05
N HIS A 294 -30.40 -32.38 8.28
CA HIS A 294 -29.03 -32.39 8.81
C HIS A 294 -28.76 -33.78 9.41
N PRO A 295 -27.84 -34.59 8.83
CA PRO A 295 -27.11 -34.35 7.58
C PRO A 295 -28.04 -34.35 6.34
N LEU A 296 -27.65 -33.57 5.32
CA LEU A 296 -28.28 -33.54 4.00
C LEU A 296 -28.08 -34.88 3.31
N LYS A 297 -29.18 -35.50 2.91
CA LYS A 297 -29.18 -36.79 2.20
C LYS A 297 -29.26 -36.56 0.71
N ILE A 298 -28.13 -36.21 0.07
CA ILE A 298 -28.12 -35.98 -1.39
C ILE A 298 -28.51 -37.24 -2.16
N ASP A 299 -28.21 -38.44 -1.64
CA ASP A 299 -28.66 -39.71 -2.18
C ASP A 299 -30.19 -39.88 -2.19
N ALA A 300 -30.91 -39.23 -1.26
CA ALA A 300 -32.36 -39.16 -1.31
C ALA A 300 -32.86 -38.20 -2.39
N LEU A 301 -32.10 -37.14 -2.69
CA LEU A 301 -32.38 -36.21 -3.79
C LEU A 301 -32.12 -36.84 -5.17
N ASP A 302 -31.11 -37.71 -5.29
CA ASP A 302 -30.90 -38.52 -6.51
C ASP A 302 -32.07 -39.46 -6.82
N ARG A 303 -32.77 -39.89 -5.76
CA ARG A 303 -33.93 -40.79 -5.84
C ARG A 303 -35.26 -40.05 -5.98
N CYS A 304 -35.24 -38.73 -6.21
CA CYS A 304 -36.45 -37.97 -6.53
C CYS A 304 -37.17 -38.57 -7.74
N ASP A 305 -38.50 -38.45 -7.75
CA ASP A 305 -39.38 -39.01 -8.79
C ASP A 305 -38.88 -38.60 -10.20
N SER A 306 -38.78 -39.55 -11.13
CA SER A 306 -38.42 -39.28 -12.51
C SER A 306 -39.39 -38.29 -13.17
N ARG A 307 -40.65 -38.26 -12.70
CA ARG A 307 -41.62 -37.24 -13.08
C ARG A 307 -41.17 -35.84 -12.63
N LEU A 308 -40.71 -35.67 -11.39
CA LEU A 308 -40.19 -34.40 -10.88
C LEU A 308 -39.02 -33.91 -11.72
N ILE A 309 -38.04 -34.79 -11.97
CA ILE A 309 -36.87 -34.44 -12.79
C ILE A 309 -37.31 -34.06 -14.20
N SER A 310 -38.21 -34.84 -14.83
CA SER A 310 -38.72 -34.54 -16.17
C SER A 310 -39.52 -33.23 -16.24
N THR A 311 -40.33 -32.93 -15.22
CA THR A 311 -41.10 -31.68 -15.11
C THR A 311 -40.18 -30.50 -14.89
N TRP A 312 -39.18 -30.63 -14.01
CA TRP A 312 -38.15 -29.63 -13.80
C TRP A 312 -37.35 -29.37 -15.08
N GLU A 313 -36.88 -30.41 -15.77
CA GLU A 313 -36.13 -30.28 -17.03
C GLU A 313 -36.96 -29.59 -18.12
N GLN A 314 -38.23 -29.96 -18.26
CA GLN A 314 -39.15 -29.33 -19.22
C GLN A 314 -39.36 -27.85 -18.89
N THR A 315 -39.54 -27.54 -17.60
CA THR A 315 -39.78 -26.17 -17.13
C THR A 315 -38.52 -25.32 -17.27
N ARG A 316 -37.35 -25.86 -16.93
CA ARG A 316 -36.07 -25.18 -17.09
C ARG A 316 -35.73 -24.94 -18.56
N LYS A 317 -35.96 -25.93 -19.43
CA LYS A 317 -35.81 -25.76 -20.89
C LYS A 317 -36.75 -24.69 -21.44
N LYS A 318 -37.99 -24.65 -20.94
CA LYS A 318 -38.94 -23.60 -21.29
C LYS A 318 -38.41 -22.24 -20.84
N GLN A 319 -38.05 -22.07 -19.57
CA GLN A 319 -37.51 -20.82 -19.01
C GLN A 319 -36.24 -20.34 -19.74
N VAL A 320 -35.30 -21.24 -20.03
CA VAL A 320 -34.10 -20.92 -20.81
C VAL A 320 -34.49 -20.44 -22.21
N ALA A 321 -35.42 -21.12 -22.88
CA ALA A 321 -35.91 -20.69 -24.19
C ALA A 321 -36.65 -19.34 -24.12
N GLU A 322 -37.39 -19.07 -23.05
CA GLU A 322 -38.06 -17.79 -22.81
C GLU A 322 -37.04 -16.65 -22.64
N GLY A 323 -36.03 -16.85 -21.80
CA GLY A 323 -34.93 -15.91 -21.60
C GLY A 323 -34.16 -15.65 -22.90
N GLN A 324 -33.76 -16.71 -23.60
CA GLN A 324 -33.10 -16.62 -24.91
C GLN A 324 -33.96 -15.90 -25.96
N THR A 325 -35.28 -16.12 -25.95
CA THR A 325 -36.22 -15.41 -26.85
C THR A 325 -36.23 -13.92 -26.56
N LEU A 326 -36.30 -13.52 -25.30
CA LEU A 326 -36.26 -12.11 -24.92
C LEU A 326 -34.90 -11.47 -25.20
N MET A 327 -33.80 -12.18 -24.95
CA MET A 327 -32.45 -11.73 -25.26
C MET A 327 -32.29 -11.46 -26.76
N ILE A 328 -32.73 -12.39 -27.62
CA ILE A 328 -32.71 -12.19 -29.07
C ILE A 328 -33.63 -11.03 -29.48
N MET A 329 -34.84 -10.93 -28.92
CA MET A 329 -35.77 -9.84 -29.25
C MET A 329 -35.19 -8.48 -28.89
N HIS A 330 -34.58 -8.36 -27.70
CA HIS A 330 -33.94 -7.14 -27.25
C HIS A 330 -32.71 -6.81 -28.10
N LEU A 331 -31.83 -7.78 -28.34
CA LEU A 331 -30.66 -7.61 -29.20
C LEU A 331 -31.07 -7.15 -30.62
N ALA A 332 -32.09 -7.78 -31.20
CA ALA A 332 -32.61 -7.42 -32.51
C ALA A 332 -33.18 -6.00 -32.55
N GLN A 333 -33.89 -5.59 -31.49
CA GLN A 333 -34.36 -4.21 -31.35
C GLN A 333 -33.18 -3.23 -31.30
N CYS A 334 -32.12 -3.54 -30.54
CA CYS A 334 -30.91 -2.74 -30.46
C CYS A 334 -30.15 -2.67 -31.80
N LEU A 335 -30.19 -3.73 -32.60
CA LEU A 335 -29.62 -3.79 -33.95
C LEU A 335 -30.53 -3.18 -35.02
N GLY A 336 -31.76 -2.76 -34.67
CA GLY A 336 -32.72 -2.18 -35.61
C GLY A 336 -33.35 -3.20 -36.57
N ALA A 337 -33.45 -4.47 -36.17
CA ALA A 337 -34.18 -5.53 -36.85
C ALA A 337 -35.59 -5.69 -36.26
N SER A 338 -36.59 -5.99 -37.11
CA SER A 338 -37.97 -6.16 -36.65
C SER A 338 -38.23 -7.58 -36.12
N ILE A 339 -39.29 -7.75 -35.32
CA ILE A 339 -39.72 -9.09 -34.87
C ILE A 339 -40.13 -9.99 -36.05
N GLU A 340 -40.62 -9.39 -37.13
CA GLU A 340 -41.00 -10.12 -38.36
C GLU A 340 -39.77 -10.68 -39.08
N ASP A 341 -38.65 -9.96 -39.03
CA ASP A 341 -37.36 -10.40 -39.56
C ASP A 341 -36.80 -11.57 -38.75
N LEU A 342 -36.93 -11.51 -37.41
CA LEU A 342 -36.52 -12.59 -36.51
C LEU A 342 -37.36 -13.86 -36.72
N ALA A 343 -38.68 -13.72 -36.86
CA ALA A 343 -39.57 -14.86 -37.08
C ALA A 343 -39.29 -15.58 -38.42
N LYS A 344 -38.70 -14.89 -39.39
CA LYS A 344 -38.30 -15.44 -40.71
C LYS A 344 -36.84 -15.90 -40.77
N SER A 345 -36.07 -15.70 -39.71
CA SER A 345 -34.63 -16.01 -39.68
C SER A 345 -34.39 -17.53 -39.66
N THR A 346 -33.24 -17.96 -40.17
CA THR A 346 -32.86 -19.38 -40.18
C THR A 346 -32.52 -19.86 -38.76
N PRO A 347 -32.70 -21.15 -38.44
CA PRO A 347 -32.27 -21.70 -37.15
C PRO A 347 -30.76 -21.52 -36.90
N ASP A 348 -29.96 -21.56 -37.96
CA ASP A 348 -28.51 -21.31 -37.91
C ASP A 348 -28.19 -19.88 -37.48
N ALA A 349 -28.88 -18.87 -38.04
CA ALA A 349 -28.71 -17.47 -37.65
C ALA A 349 -29.07 -17.22 -36.18
N LEU A 350 -30.17 -17.81 -35.70
CA LEU A 350 -30.59 -17.71 -34.30
C LEU A 350 -29.60 -18.42 -33.36
N SER A 351 -29.09 -19.59 -33.76
CA SER A 351 -28.07 -20.35 -33.02
C SER A 351 -26.77 -19.55 -32.90
N THR A 352 -26.30 -18.94 -33.99
CA THR A 352 -25.10 -18.11 -34.02
C THR A 352 -25.22 -16.91 -33.06
N LEU A 353 -26.35 -16.20 -33.07
CA LEU A 353 -26.59 -15.09 -32.14
C LEU A 353 -26.58 -15.55 -30.68
N LEU A 354 -27.24 -16.67 -30.35
CA LEU A 354 -27.23 -17.22 -28.99
C LEU A 354 -25.82 -17.61 -28.55
N ASN A 355 -25.05 -18.24 -29.43
CA ASN A 355 -23.66 -18.60 -29.16
C ASN A 355 -22.77 -17.38 -28.92
N TRP A 356 -22.97 -16.29 -29.67
CA TRP A 356 -22.21 -15.05 -29.45
C TRP A 356 -22.57 -14.39 -28.11
N ILE A 357 -23.84 -14.41 -27.69
CA ILE A 357 -24.23 -13.92 -26.36
C ILE A 357 -23.68 -14.82 -25.24
N GLU A 358 -23.80 -16.15 -25.36
CA GLU A 358 -23.30 -17.12 -24.36
C GLU A 358 -21.77 -17.02 -24.17
N LYS A 359 -21.03 -16.70 -25.25
CA LYS A 359 -19.58 -16.50 -25.20
C LYS A 359 -19.15 -15.13 -24.67
N PHE A 360 -20.09 -14.21 -24.42
CA PHE A 360 -19.82 -12.84 -23.97
C PHE A 360 -20.61 -12.43 -22.71
N PRO A 361 -20.38 -13.12 -21.57
CA PRO A 361 -21.12 -12.89 -20.33
C PRO A 361 -20.82 -11.52 -19.71
N GLU A 362 -21.74 -11.02 -18.88
CA GLU A 362 -21.63 -9.72 -18.19
C GLU A 362 -20.37 -9.59 -17.33
N THR A 363 -19.87 -10.71 -16.79
CA THR A 363 -18.62 -10.76 -16.02
C THR A 363 -17.40 -10.28 -16.81
N GLN A 364 -17.44 -10.34 -18.14
CA GLN A 364 -16.38 -9.85 -19.02
C GLN A 364 -16.58 -8.38 -19.46
N HIS A 365 -17.75 -7.78 -19.19
CA HIS A 365 -18.08 -6.44 -19.70
C HIS A 365 -17.27 -5.35 -18.99
N GLY A 366 -17.03 -5.49 -17.68
CA GLY A 366 -16.29 -4.51 -16.88
C GLY A 366 -14.90 -4.18 -17.45
N PRO A 367 -14.02 -5.18 -17.67
CA PRO A 367 -12.72 -4.97 -18.30
C PRO A 367 -12.79 -4.29 -19.67
N ILE A 368 -13.78 -4.64 -20.50
CA ILE A 368 -13.92 -4.09 -21.85
C ILE A 368 -14.43 -2.66 -21.83
N TRP A 369 -15.32 -2.31 -20.89
CA TRP A 369 -15.72 -0.93 -20.66
C TRP A 369 -14.55 -0.06 -20.21
N LEU A 370 -13.70 -0.60 -19.34
CA LEU A 370 -12.47 0.08 -18.92
C LEU A 370 -11.52 0.30 -20.11
N GLU A 371 -11.26 -0.74 -20.90
CA GLU A 371 -10.41 -0.64 -22.10
C GLU A 371 -10.98 0.36 -23.13
N ALA A 372 -12.31 0.37 -23.31
CA ALA A 372 -12.99 1.32 -24.19
C ALA A 372 -12.86 2.77 -23.70
N LEU A 373 -13.01 2.99 -22.38
CA LEU A 373 -12.83 4.29 -21.74
C LEU A 373 -11.38 4.77 -21.91
N GLU A 374 -10.41 3.92 -21.59
CA GLU A 374 -8.98 4.21 -21.71
C GLU A 374 -8.59 4.52 -23.16
N SER A 375 -8.98 3.67 -24.11
CA SER A 375 -8.71 3.87 -25.53
C SER A 375 -9.31 5.17 -26.07
N SER A 376 -10.58 5.45 -25.71
CA SER A 376 -11.25 6.70 -26.09
C SER A 376 -10.56 7.92 -25.50
N TYR A 377 -10.18 7.85 -24.22
CA TYR A 377 -9.43 8.89 -23.54
C TYR A 377 -8.07 9.12 -24.20
N ILE A 378 -7.27 8.08 -24.40
CA ILE A 378 -5.94 8.15 -25.04
C ILE A 378 -6.04 8.77 -26.43
N LYS A 379 -7.04 8.37 -27.22
CA LYS A 379 -7.25 8.92 -28.56
C LYS A 379 -7.61 10.41 -28.54
N SER A 380 -8.57 10.79 -27.69
CA SER A 380 -8.95 12.21 -27.51
C SER A 380 -7.78 13.05 -27.00
N PHE A 381 -7.03 12.52 -26.03
CA PHE A 381 -5.85 13.14 -25.47
C PHE A 381 -4.75 13.34 -26.52
N SER A 382 -4.44 12.27 -27.28
CA SER A 382 -3.47 12.29 -28.36
C SER A 382 -3.81 13.33 -29.43
N GLN A 383 -5.09 13.49 -29.77
CA GLN A 383 -5.55 14.53 -30.70
C GLN A 383 -5.29 15.95 -30.18
N LYS A 384 -5.41 16.19 -28.87
CA LYS A 384 -5.14 17.50 -28.26
C LYS A 384 -3.65 17.86 -28.27
N ILE A 385 -2.75 16.90 -28.06
CA ILE A 385 -1.30 17.11 -28.08
C ILE A 385 -0.66 17.03 -29.48
N SER A 386 -1.34 16.40 -30.45
CA SER A 386 -0.87 16.22 -31.83
C SER A 386 -0.37 17.50 -32.52
N PRO A 387 -1.01 18.69 -32.36
CA PRO A 387 -0.51 19.92 -32.95
C PRO A 387 0.89 20.32 -32.44
N ASN A 388 1.17 20.10 -31.15
CA ASN A 388 2.48 20.41 -30.56
C ASN A 388 3.55 19.42 -31.05
N ILE A 389 3.20 18.13 -31.16
CA ILE A 389 4.07 17.10 -31.75
C ILE A 389 4.42 17.46 -33.20
N LYS A 390 3.43 17.84 -34.02
CA LYS A 390 3.67 18.25 -35.41
C LYS A 390 4.57 19.48 -35.52
N LYS A 391 4.45 20.45 -34.61
CA LYS A 391 5.37 21.61 -34.56
C LYS A 391 6.80 21.16 -34.23
N LEU A 392 6.96 20.22 -33.30
CA LEU A 392 8.26 19.65 -32.94
C LEU A 392 8.90 18.87 -34.10
N ASP A 393 8.13 18.04 -34.80
CA ASP A 393 8.61 17.28 -35.97
C ASP A 393 9.02 18.21 -37.11
N ASN A 394 8.23 19.25 -37.38
CA ASN A 394 8.55 20.25 -38.40
C ASN A 394 9.82 21.03 -38.07
N ASN A 395 10.06 21.34 -36.79
CA ASN A 395 11.29 21.99 -36.33
C ASN A 395 12.52 21.06 -36.38
N ASN A 396 12.33 19.75 -36.25
CA ASN A 396 13.42 18.77 -36.39
C ASN A 396 13.73 18.43 -37.86
N GLY A 397 12.80 18.65 -38.79
CA GLY A 397 12.93 18.33 -40.23
C GLY A 397 13.60 19.42 -41.09
N SER A 398 13.67 20.66 -40.61
CA SER A 398 14.47 21.73 -41.25
C SER A 398 15.88 21.72 -40.65
N GLY A 399 16.86 21.18 -41.39
CA GLY A 399 18.28 21.18 -41.04
C GLY A 399 18.95 22.57 -40.98
N GLU A 400 18.18 23.64 -40.82
CA GLU A 400 18.69 24.95 -40.45
C GLU A 400 18.59 25.06 -38.93
N GLN A 401 19.75 25.05 -38.28
CA GLN A 401 19.92 25.56 -36.93
C GLN A 401 19.48 27.03 -36.93
N ASN A 402 18.18 27.27 -36.77
CA ASN A 402 17.72 28.55 -36.28
C ASN A 402 18.22 28.61 -34.84
N GLU A 403 19.42 29.20 -34.68
CA GLU A 403 19.86 29.85 -33.46
C GLU A 403 18.74 30.82 -33.06
N LYS A 404 17.74 30.31 -32.32
CA LYS A 404 16.99 31.16 -31.42
C LYS A 404 18.06 31.92 -30.61
N PRO A 405 17.94 33.25 -30.49
CA PRO A 405 18.87 34.00 -29.65
C PRO A 405 18.96 33.29 -28.30
N PRO A 406 20.14 33.21 -27.66
CA PRO A 406 20.30 32.53 -26.39
C PRO A 406 19.20 33.05 -25.47
N GLU A 407 18.25 32.17 -25.10
CA GLU A 407 17.18 32.52 -24.19
C GLU A 407 17.87 33.19 -23.00
N SER A 408 17.47 34.43 -22.71
CA SER A 408 18.04 35.19 -21.62
C SER A 408 18.02 34.31 -20.38
N ARG A 409 19.18 34.12 -19.75
CA ARG A 409 19.34 33.26 -18.56
C ARG A 409 18.17 33.54 -17.59
N PRO A 410 17.37 32.52 -17.22
CA PRO A 410 16.23 32.73 -16.33
C PRO A 410 16.71 33.29 -14.97
N LEU A 411 15.83 34.04 -14.29
CA LEU A 411 16.15 34.62 -12.99
C LEU A 411 16.38 33.52 -11.96
N SER A 412 15.50 32.52 -11.97
CA SER A 412 15.65 31.28 -11.21
C SER A 412 15.09 30.09 -11.97
N GLN A 413 15.57 28.91 -11.62
CA GLN A 413 15.00 27.64 -12.07
C GLN A 413 14.53 26.86 -10.84
N ALA A 414 13.44 26.10 -10.96
CA ALA A 414 12.90 25.36 -9.84
C ALA A 414 12.50 23.94 -10.24
N ILE A 415 13.06 22.94 -9.57
CA ILE A 415 12.77 21.52 -9.78
C ILE A 415 11.85 21.10 -8.65
N PHE A 416 10.59 20.87 -8.95
CA PHE A 416 9.57 20.41 -8.01
C PHE A 416 9.37 18.90 -8.11
N CYS A 417 8.72 18.31 -7.11
CA CYS A 417 8.17 16.97 -7.26
C CYS A 417 7.27 16.86 -8.50
N ILE A 418 7.27 15.70 -9.17
CA ILE A 418 6.28 15.32 -10.21
C ILE A 418 4.89 15.03 -9.62
N ASP A 419 4.70 15.27 -8.32
CA ASP A 419 3.38 15.25 -7.72
C ASP A 419 2.46 16.19 -8.52
N VAL A 420 1.31 15.67 -8.89
CA VAL A 420 0.32 16.38 -9.69
C VAL A 420 -0.22 17.63 -8.97
N ARG A 421 -0.15 17.68 -7.65
CA ARG A 421 -0.50 18.86 -6.85
C ARG A 421 0.54 19.98 -6.99
N SER A 422 1.80 19.61 -7.23
CA SER A 422 2.86 20.57 -7.56
C SER A 422 2.75 21.11 -8.99
N GLU A 423 2.08 20.42 -9.93
CA GLU A 423 1.89 20.91 -11.31
C GLU A 423 1.15 22.26 -11.34
N CYS A 424 0.04 22.35 -10.61
CA CYS A 424 -0.78 23.55 -10.56
C CYS A 424 -0.01 24.74 -9.97
N PHE A 425 0.78 24.49 -8.93
CA PHE A 425 1.66 25.48 -8.33
C PHE A 425 2.74 25.95 -9.32
N ARG A 426 3.41 25.01 -9.99
CA ARG A 426 4.44 25.30 -10.99
C ARG A 426 3.91 26.15 -12.14
N ARG A 427 2.71 25.84 -12.65
CA ARG A 427 2.06 26.63 -13.70
C ARG A 427 1.83 28.07 -13.25
N ASN A 428 1.28 28.27 -12.04
CA ASN A 428 1.09 29.60 -11.47
C ASN A 428 2.42 30.35 -11.26
N LEU A 429 3.49 29.66 -10.87
CA LEU A 429 4.83 30.23 -10.73
C LEU A 429 5.42 30.67 -12.07
N GLU A 430 5.26 29.87 -13.13
CA GLU A 430 5.73 30.22 -14.47
C GLU A 430 4.96 31.39 -15.09
N GLU A 431 3.66 31.51 -14.79
CA GLU A 431 2.82 32.63 -15.25
C GLU A 431 3.21 33.99 -14.66
N ILE A 432 3.86 34.02 -13.50
CA ILE A 432 4.44 35.26 -12.93
C ILE A 432 5.58 35.77 -13.83
N GLY A 433 6.33 34.85 -14.44
CA GLY A 433 7.41 35.12 -15.39
C GLY A 433 8.80 35.13 -14.75
N GLY A 434 9.83 34.90 -15.57
CA GLY A 434 11.24 34.91 -15.13
C GLY A 434 11.74 33.64 -14.44
N ILE A 435 10.85 32.69 -14.14
CA ILE A 435 11.16 31.38 -13.56
C ILE A 435 10.84 30.26 -14.54
N GLU A 436 11.72 29.27 -14.63
CA GLU A 436 11.48 28.02 -15.36
C GLU A 436 11.37 26.86 -14.37
N THR A 437 10.33 26.02 -14.51
CA THR A 437 10.12 24.89 -13.60
C THR A 437 10.28 23.53 -14.29
N PHE A 438 10.74 22.55 -13.51
CA PHE A 438 10.87 21.16 -13.90
C PHE A 438 10.17 20.26 -12.89
N GLY A 439 9.76 19.07 -13.33
CA GLY A 439 9.21 18.02 -12.46
C GLY A 439 10.22 16.88 -12.34
N PHE A 440 10.50 16.45 -11.11
CA PHE A 440 11.30 15.26 -10.83
C PHE A 440 10.69 14.41 -9.73
N ALA A 441 11.02 13.11 -9.65
CA ALA A 441 10.56 12.30 -8.52
C ALA A 441 11.02 12.96 -7.20
N GLY A 442 10.15 13.02 -6.17
CA GLY A 442 10.41 13.80 -4.94
C GLY A 442 11.66 13.39 -4.15
N PHE A 443 12.17 12.17 -4.36
CA PHE A 443 13.44 11.70 -3.78
C PHE A 443 14.68 12.13 -4.59
N PHE A 444 14.46 12.85 -5.70
CA PHE A 444 15.44 13.36 -6.65
C PHE A 444 16.47 12.33 -7.16
N GLY A 445 16.09 11.07 -7.30
CA GLY A 445 17.01 10.02 -7.75
C GLY A 445 18.07 9.65 -6.71
N VAL A 446 17.97 10.17 -5.48
CA VAL A 446 18.92 9.94 -4.39
C VAL A 446 18.22 9.11 -3.29
N PRO A 447 18.25 7.78 -3.33
CA PRO A 447 17.62 6.96 -2.30
C PRO A 447 18.45 7.01 -1.01
N ILE A 448 17.89 7.65 0.03
CA ILE A 448 18.55 7.82 1.33
C ILE A 448 17.70 7.24 2.45
N CYS A 449 18.38 6.76 3.48
CA CYS A 449 17.79 6.54 4.79
C CYS A 449 18.10 7.77 5.64
N TYR A 450 17.10 8.57 5.95
CA TYR A 450 17.25 9.84 6.65
C TYR A 450 17.05 9.68 8.15
N GLN A 451 17.89 10.37 8.93
CA GLN A 451 17.75 10.49 10.37
C GLN A 451 17.81 11.97 10.77
N GLY A 452 16.67 12.52 11.19
CA GLY A 452 16.57 13.89 11.68
C GLY A 452 17.37 14.10 12.97
N PHE A 453 17.77 15.36 13.25
CA PHE A 453 18.69 15.69 14.35
C PHE A 453 18.23 15.14 15.71
N SER A 454 16.92 15.20 15.96
CA SER A 454 16.29 14.77 17.19
C SER A 454 15.57 13.43 17.08
N SER A 455 15.53 12.84 15.88
CA SER A 455 14.80 11.61 15.63
C SER A 455 15.67 10.40 15.99
N GLU A 456 15.14 9.53 16.83
CA GLU A 456 15.74 8.22 17.08
C GLU A 456 15.47 7.24 15.93
N GLN A 457 14.36 7.43 15.21
CA GLN A 457 13.94 6.60 14.09
C GLN A 457 14.52 7.11 12.77
N GLN A 458 14.87 6.15 11.91
CA GLN A 458 15.32 6.39 10.54
C GLN A 458 14.15 6.17 9.59
N THR A 459 14.04 6.99 8.57
CA THR A 459 12.99 6.91 7.55
C THR A 459 13.61 6.70 6.18
N ASP A 460 13.12 5.72 5.43
CA ASP A 460 13.53 5.49 4.05
C ASP A 460 12.86 6.51 3.13
N GLN A 461 13.67 7.36 2.51
CA GLN A 461 13.22 8.48 1.68
C GLN A 461 13.34 8.10 0.21
N CYS A 462 12.65 7.03 -0.18
CA CYS A 462 12.61 6.51 -1.55
C CYS A 462 11.36 5.64 -1.78
N PRO A 463 11.00 5.31 -3.04
CA PRO A 463 9.87 4.43 -3.32
C PRO A 463 10.09 3.05 -2.71
N VAL A 464 9.00 2.39 -2.29
CA VAL A 464 9.00 1.05 -1.64
C VAL A 464 9.77 -0.02 -2.45
N LEU A 465 9.90 0.15 -3.77
CA LEU A 465 10.64 -0.75 -4.65
C LEU A 465 12.17 -0.63 -4.52
N LEU A 466 12.68 0.39 -3.84
CA LEU A 466 14.11 0.64 -3.64
C LEU A 466 14.48 0.46 -2.17
N LYS A 467 15.65 -0.12 -1.91
CA LYS A 467 16.28 -0.14 -0.58
C LYS A 467 17.42 0.88 -0.54
N PRO A 468 17.39 1.88 0.35
CA PRO A 468 18.46 2.87 0.42
C PRO A 468 19.75 2.23 0.93
N LYS A 469 20.89 2.67 0.36
CA LYS A 469 22.23 2.18 0.76
C LYS A 469 22.98 3.15 1.65
N HIS A 470 22.54 4.41 1.68
CA HIS A 470 23.23 5.52 2.31
C HIS A 470 22.39 6.10 3.43
N ILE A 471 22.98 6.22 4.61
CA ILE A 471 22.35 6.88 5.75
C ILE A 471 22.77 8.35 5.74
N VAL A 472 21.82 9.27 5.77
CA VAL A 472 22.07 10.71 5.86
C VAL A 472 21.52 11.22 7.18
N LYS A 473 22.40 11.73 8.03
CA LYS A 473 22.04 12.27 9.33
C LYS A 473 22.02 13.78 9.27
N GLU A 474 21.06 14.35 9.97
CA GLU A 474 21.03 15.78 10.22
C GLU A 474 21.79 16.10 11.51
N ILE A 475 22.70 17.06 11.42
CA ILE A 475 23.55 17.50 12.52
C ILE A 475 23.47 19.03 12.66
N PRO A 476 23.63 19.57 13.87
CA PRO A 476 23.63 21.01 14.07
C PRO A 476 24.91 21.59 13.44
N ARG A 477 24.82 22.81 12.91
CA ARG A 477 25.99 23.48 12.36
C ARG A 477 27.00 23.78 13.46
N ALA A 478 28.29 23.74 13.13
CA ALA A 478 29.39 23.84 14.09
C ALA A 478 29.36 25.10 14.98
N TYR A 479 28.74 26.19 14.52
CA TYR A 479 28.62 27.45 15.27
C TYR A 479 27.37 27.51 16.18
N GLN A 480 26.52 26.47 16.21
CA GLN A 480 25.27 26.42 16.97
C GLN A 480 25.24 25.35 18.06
N VAL A 481 26.39 24.86 18.52
CA VAL A 481 26.49 23.78 19.53
C VAL A 481 25.66 24.09 20.78
N LYS A 482 25.70 25.33 21.27
CA LYS A 482 24.95 25.74 22.47
C LYS A 482 23.43 25.68 22.27
N ALA A 483 22.93 26.15 21.13
CA ALA A 483 21.51 26.09 20.80
C ALA A 483 21.03 24.63 20.64
N ALA A 484 21.89 23.77 20.10
CA ALA A 484 21.64 22.34 19.96
C ALA A 484 21.54 21.62 21.31
N GLU A 485 22.40 21.97 22.28
CA GLU A 485 22.33 21.44 23.65
C GLU A 485 21.01 21.84 24.34
N GLU A 486 20.66 23.14 24.31
CA GLU A 486 19.41 23.65 24.91
C GLU A 486 18.16 22.99 24.30
N PHE A 487 18.17 22.73 22.98
CA PHE A 487 17.07 22.03 22.31
C PHE A 487 16.97 20.55 22.70
N LEU A 488 18.11 19.84 22.80
CA LEU A 488 18.13 18.44 23.21
C LEU A 488 17.66 18.26 24.66
N GLU A 489 18.03 19.17 25.56
CA GLU A 489 17.52 19.19 26.94
C GLU A 489 15.99 19.34 26.97
N GLY A 490 15.44 20.27 26.18
CA GLY A 490 13.99 20.45 26.05
C GLY A 490 13.28 19.19 25.54
N GLN A 491 13.87 18.50 24.55
CA GLN A 491 13.32 17.23 24.07
C GLN A 491 13.39 16.10 25.09
N GLN A 492 14.46 15.98 25.86
CA GLN A 492 14.56 14.96 26.91
C GLN A 492 13.47 15.15 27.96
N ILE A 493 13.17 16.40 28.34
CA ILE A 493 12.07 16.73 29.25
C ILE A 493 10.73 16.34 28.62
N ALA A 494 10.51 16.67 27.34
CA ALA A 494 9.28 16.30 26.64
C ALA A 494 9.11 14.77 26.54
N LYS A 495 10.19 14.04 26.22
CA LYS A 495 10.22 12.58 26.16
C LYS A 495 9.91 11.98 27.53
N ALA A 496 10.54 12.46 28.60
CA ALA A 496 10.26 12.03 29.97
C ALA A 496 8.80 12.29 30.36
N GLY A 497 8.23 13.45 30.00
CA GLY A 497 6.82 13.75 30.20
C GLY A 497 5.90 12.81 29.43
N HIS A 498 6.26 12.46 28.18
CA HIS A 498 5.49 11.53 27.37
C HIS A 498 5.56 10.09 27.90
N THR A 499 6.73 9.64 28.35
CA THR A 499 6.91 8.34 29.01
C THR A 499 6.11 8.28 30.29
N LEU A 500 6.16 9.31 31.15
CA LEU A 500 5.32 9.40 32.34
C LEU A 500 3.83 9.32 32.01
N LEU A 501 3.36 10.01 30.96
CA LEU A 501 1.99 9.90 30.47
C LEU A 501 1.63 8.49 29.99
N HIS A 502 2.58 7.76 29.38
CA HIS A 502 2.39 6.38 28.96
C HIS A 502 2.30 5.43 30.16
N ASP A 503 3.25 5.52 31.10
CA ASP A 503 3.27 4.72 32.32
C ASP A 503 2.01 4.93 33.17
N LEU A 504 1.49 6.17 33.19
CA LEU A 504 0.23 6.50 33.86
C LEU A 504 -1.00 5.90 33.17
N LYS A 505 -0.95 5.54 31.87
CA LYS A 505 -2.04 4.82 31.19
C LYS A 505 -2.07 3.34 31.54
N GLU A 506 -0.94 2.76 31.93
CA GLU A 506 -0.82 1.34 32.24
C GLU A 506 -1.38 0.96 33.62
N ASN A 507 -1.60 1.94 34.51
CA ASN A 507 -2.27 1.70 35.79
C ASN A 507 -3.80 1.73 35.65
N VAL A 508 -4.51 0.92 36.44
CA VAL A 508 -5.99 0.80 36.34
C VAL A 508 -6.72 2.06 36.85
N VAL A 509 -6.10 2.84 37.76
CA VAL A 509 -6.75 3.97 38.45
C VAL A 509 -6.35 5.33 37.88
N THR A 510 -5.11 5.48 37.42
CA THR A 510 -4.56 6.75 36.93
C THR A 510 -5.24 7.33 35.69
N PRO A 511 -5.78 6.56 34.72
CA PRO A 511 -6.52 7.12 33.59
C PRO A 511 -7.72 7.97 34.03
N TYR A 512 -8.45 7.54 35.07
CA TYR A 512 -9.62 8.28 35.57
C TYR A 512 -9.26 9.66 36.12
N VAL A 513 -8.16 9.76 36.88
CA VAL A 513 -7.68 11.03 37.44
C VAL A 513 -6.99 11.89 36.38
N MET A 514 -6.24 11.25 35.47
CA MET A 514 -5.48 11.92 34.44
C MET A 514 -6.37 12.58 33.39
N VAL A 515 -7.48 11.94 33.00
CA VAL A 515 -8.45 12.53 32.06
C VAL A 515 -9.06 13.79 32.65
N GLU A 516 -9.39 13.82 33.95
CA GLU A 516 -9.93 15.04 34.58
C GLU A 516 -8.87 16.14 34.73
N ALA A 517 -7.61 15.80 35.04
CA ALA A 517 -6.55 16.78 35.24
C ALA A 517 -6.01 17.37 33.92
N ILE A 518 -5.83 16.53 32.90
CA ILE A 518 -5.18 16.91 31.64
C ILE A 518 -6.22 17.22 30.53
N GLY A 519 -7.41 16.64 30.62
CA GLY A 519 -8.48 16.81 29.63
C GLY A 519 -8.87 18.27 29.40
N TRP A 520 -8.79 19.14 30.41
CA TRP A 520 -9.04 20.58 30.24
C TRP A 520 -8.05 21.28 29.29
N PHE A 521 -6.79 20.83 29.22
CA PHE A 521 -5.81 21.37 28.29
C PHE A 521 -6.13 20.97 26.84
N PHE A 522 -6.52 19.71 26.62
CA PHE A 522 -7.01 19.25 25.32
C PHE A 522 -8.33 19.95 24.93
N GLY A 523 -9.23 20.12 25.89
CA GLY A 523 -10.49 20.86 25.71
C GLY A 523 -10.24 22.31 25.28
N PHE A 524 -9.31 23.01 25.94
CA PHE A 524 -8.94 24.38 25.55
C PHE A 524 -8.44 24.47 24.10
N LYS A 525 -7.57 23.55 23.68
CA LYS A 525 -7.10 23.46 22.29
C LYS A 525 -8.29 23.24 21.34
N LEU A 526 -9.15 22.27 21.65
CA LEU A 526 -10.28 21.91 20.79
C LEU A 526 -11.31 23.05 20.68
N PHE A 527 -11.66 23.71 21.79
CA PHE A 527 -12.54 24.89 21.77
C PHE A 527 -11.91 26.07 21.01
N GLY A 528 -10.62 26.31 21.20
CA GLY A 528 -9.89 27.38 20.50
C GLY A 528 -9.85 27.16 18.98
N GLN A 529 -9.45 25.96 18.55
CA GLN A 529 -9.41 25.56 17.14
C GLN A 529 -10.81 25.58 16.51
N THR A 530 -11.85 25.20 17.25
CA THR A 530 -13.22 25.13 16.71
C THR A 530 -13.90 26.50 16.61
N LEU A 531 -13.76 27.37 17.62
CA LEU A 531 -14.53 28.63 17.67
C LEU A 531 -13.84 29.81 16.98
N LYS A 532 -12.51 29.89 17.07
CA LYS A 532 -11.71 31.01 16.55
C LYS A 532 -10.34 30.52 16.04
N PRO A 533 -10.29 29.68 15.00
CA PRO A 533 -9.06 29.04 14.52
C PRO A 533 -7.93 30.04 14.21
N LYS A 534 -8.21 31.14 13.48
CA LYS A 534 -7.19 32.17 13.18
C LYS A 534 -6.55 32.81 14.42
N TRP A 535 -7.38 33.12 15.43
CA TRP A 535 -6.86 33.76 16.65
C TRP A 535 -6.07 32.76 17.48
N PHE A 536 -6.59 31.53 17.60
CA PHE A 536 -5.93 30.48 18.34
C PHE A 536 -4.59 30.10 17.71
N ASP A 537 -4.53 29.99 16.39
CA ASP A 537 -3.29 29.72 15.67
C ASP A 537 -2.27 30.85 15.86
N ASN A 538 -2.66 32.12 15.71
CA ASN A 538 -1.77 33.25 15.98
C ASN A 538 -1.26 33.30 17.42
N ALA A 539 -2.11 32.97 18.40
CA ALA A 539 -1.70 32.94 19.81
C ALA A 539 -0.76 31.76 20.10
N MET A 540 -1.04 30.61 19.50
CA MET A 540 -0.24 29.39 19.67
C MET A 540 1.08 29.47 18.92
N SER A 541 1.11 30.04 17.71
CA SER A 541 2.33 30.28 16.93
C SER A 541 3.23 31.25 17.66
N TRP A 542 2.70 32.36 18.18
CA TRP A 542 3.49 33.28 19.03
C TRP A 542 4.10 32.58 20.25
N PHE A 543 3.34 31.70 20.91
CA PHE A 543 3.84 30.94 22.06
C PHE A 543 4.90 29.91 21.64
N LYS A 544 4.68 29.20 20.53
CA LYS A 544 5.63 28.26 19.93
C LYS A 544 6.91 28.97 19.52
N ASP A 545 6.84 30.08 18.78
CA ASP A 545 8.00 30.85 18.31
C ASP A 545 8.85 31.37 19.46
N LYS A 546 8.22 31.70 20.59
CA LYS A 546 8.93 32.12 21.81
C LYS A 546 9.66 30.98 22.52
N LEU A 547 9.19 29.75 22.35
CA LEU A 547 9.79 28.53 22.92
C LEU A 547 10.67 27.78 21.93
N ALA A 548 10.51 28.03 20.63
CA ALA A 548 11.27 27.41 19.56
C ALA A 548 12.69 27.95 19.57
N ILE A 549 13.66 27.04 19.62
CA ILE A 549 15.07 27.36 19.45
C ILE A 549 15.39 27.07 17.98
N PRO A 550 15.50 28.09 17.11
CA PRO A 550 15.82 27.85 15.71
C PRO A 550 17.25 27.32 15.60
N ILE A 551 17.39 26.11 15.05
CA ILE A 551 18.69 25.47 14.82
C ILE A 551 18.88 25.30 13.32
N GLY A 552 19.88 26.00 12.79
CA GLY A 552 20.47 25.73 11.49
C GLY A 552 21.22 24.40 11.54
N THR A 553 20.72 23.44 10.77
CA THR A 553 21.30 22.10 10.64
C THR A 553 21.99 21.94 9.29
N THR A 554 22.77 20.88 9.14
CA THR A 554 23.32 20.41 7.88
C THR A 554 23.26 18.89 7.80
N LEU A 555 23.42 18.33 6.61
CA LEU A 555 23.35 16.89 6.37
C LEU A 555 24.74 16.27 6.23
N THR A 556 24.94 15.08 6.80
CA THR A 556 26.16 14.29 6.65
C THR A 556 26.17 13.59 5.29
N VAL A 557 26.55 14.32 4.24
CA VAL A 557 26.58 13.81 2.86
C VAL A 557 27.91 13.12 2.52
N ASP A 558 29.01 13.45 3.18
CA ASP A 558 30.30 12.83 2.90
C ASP A 558 30.44 11.45 3.55
N LYS A 559 31.10 10.53 2.84
CA LYS A 559 31.36 9.16 3.31
C LYS A 559 32.31 9.17 4.49
N ILE A 560 31.88 8.62 5.62
CA ILE A 560 32.76 8.34 6.76
C ILE A 560 33.75 7.25 6.36
N GLN A 561 35.05 7.54 6.43
CA GLN A 561 36.10 6.57 6.12
C GLN A 561 36.18 5.49 7.21
N ARG A 562 36.68 4.29 6.87
CA ARG A 562 36.75 3.18 7.83
C ARG A 562 37.58 3.52 9.08
N ASP A 563 38.69 4.23 8.91
CA ASP A 563 39.57 4.62 10.01
C ASP A 563 38.91 5.67 10.93
N GLU A 564 38.19 6.62 10.33
CA GLU A 564 37.39 7.60 11.07
C GLU A 564 36.24 6.91 11.84
N ALA A 565 35.53 5.99 11.18
CA ALA A 565 34.49 5.19 11.83
C ALA A 565 35.05 4.35 12.99
N TYR A 566 36.24 3.77 12.84
CA TYR A 566 36.93 3.06 13.92
C TYR A 566 37.21 3.99 15.10
N GLU A 567 37.73 5.19 14.86
CA GLU A 567 37.99 6.18 15.91
C GLU A 567 36.71 6.68 16.59
N MET A 568 35.61 6.85 15.84
CA MET A 568 34.30 7.20 16.40
C MET A 568 33.77 6.11 17.34
N VAL A 569 33.87 4.84 16.95
CA VAL A 569 33.48 3.70 17.82
C VAL A 569 34.40 3.63 19.03
N ALA A 570 35.71 3.81 18.85
CA ALA A 570 36.67 3.82 19.93
C ALA A 570 36.37 4.95 20.93
N ALA A 571 36.05 6.16 20.45
CA ALA A 571 35.65 7.29 21.30
C ALA A 571 34.36 7.01 22.08
N LYS A 572 33.35 6.40 21.43
CA LYS A 572 32.10 5.99 22.09
C LYS A 572 32.38 4.99 23.22
N TYR A 573 33.21 3.98 22.97
CA TYR A 573 33.56 2.99 23.99
C TYR A 573 34.40 3.59 25.12
N ARG A 574 35.34 4.47 24.81
CA ARG A 574 36.06 5.25 25.83
C ARG A 574 35.08 6.03 26.71
N GLY A 575 34.11 6.71 26.11
CA GLY A 575 33.05 7.42 26.84
C GLY A 575 32.19 6.51 27.72
N ALA A 576 31.81 5.32 27.23
CA ALA A 576 31.08 4.32 28.01
C ALA A 576 31.90 3.82 29.20
N ILE A 577 33.18 3.54 28.99
CA ILE A 577 34.10 3.13 30.06
C ILE A 577 34.24 4.24 31.10
N TYR A 578 34.46 5.49 30.68
CA TYR A 578 34.50 6.64 31.60
C TYR A 578 33.22 6.78 32.43
N ARG A 579 32.06 6.64 31.78
CA ARG A 579 30.77 6.70 32.45
C ARG A 579 30.62 5.59 33.48
N LEU A 580 30.90 4.34 33.10
CA LEU A 580 30.81 3.19 34.01
C LEU A 580 31.80 3.29 35.18
N LEU A 581 33.03 3.74 34.92
CA LEU A 581 34.03 4.01 35.95
C LEU A 581 33.53 5.08 36.94
N THR A 582 32.96 6.17 36.43
CA THR A 582 32.44 7.26 37.27
C THR A 582 31.23 6.83 38.07
N ASP A 583 30.30 6.09 37.46
CA ASP A 583 29.08 5.61 38.10
C ASP A 583 29.39 4.62 39.24
N LYS A 584 30.39 3.75 39.07
CA LYS A 584 30.76 2.76 40.11
C LYS A 584 31.74 3.27 41.16
N PHE A 585 32.71 4.09 40.77
CA PHE A 585 33.84 4.46 41.63
C PHE A 585 33.91 5.95 41.96
N GLY A 586 32.94 6.75 41.50
CA GLY A 586 32.84 8.18 41.81
C GLY A 586 34.09 8.95 41.39
N GLN A 587 34.69 9.71 42.33
CA GLN A 587 35.89 10.51 42.07
C GLN A 587 37.10 9.67 41.62
N LEU A 588 37.23 8.42 42.08
CA LEU A 588 38.35 7.55 41.68
C LEU A 588 38.24 7.16 40.20
N GLY A 589 37.02 6.89 39.72
CA GLY A 589 36.75 6.59 38.31
C GLY A 589 37.00 7.79 37.39
N GLY A 590 36.68 9.00 37.85
CA GLY A 590 36.93 10.24 37.10
C GLY A 590 38.40 10.64 36.98
N THR A 591 39.29 10.07 37.79
CA THR A 591 40.75 10.35 37.76
C THR A 591 41.56 9.41 36.88
N VAL A 592 40.92 8.42 36.23
CA VAL A 592 41.63 7.41 35.43
C VAL A 592 42.22 8.04 34.15
N PRO A 593 43.54 7.92 33.92
CA PRO A 593 44.21 8.44 32.72
C PRO A 593 43.67 7.85 31.41
N HIS A 594 43.79 8.60 30.32
CA HIS A 594 43.27 8.20 29.00
C HIS A 594 43.90 6.91 28.45
N ASP A 595 45.20 6.73 28.67
CA ASP A 595 45.97 5.54 28.30
C ASP A 595 45.46 4.29 29.01
N GLN A 596 45.04 4.41 30.27
CA GLN A 596 44.48 3.30 31.04
C GLN A 596 43.07 2.93 30.56
N VAL A 597 42.23 3.92 30.22
CA VAL A 597 40.92 3.66 29.61
C VAL A 597 41.07 3.00 28.23
N GLU A 598 42.03 3.46 27.43
CA GLU A 598 42.34 2.86 26.13
C GLU A 598 42.87 1.43 26.28
N ARG A 599 43.62 1.14 27.36
CA ARG A 599 44.06 -0.21 27.69
C ARG A 599 42.89 -1.12 28.09
N ILE A 600 41.97 -0.66 28.93
CA ILE A 600 40.74 -1.40 29.29
C ILE A 600 39.93 -1.73 28.04
N ARG A 601 39.78 -0.77 27.11
CA ARG A 601 39.11 -0.99 25.82
C ARG A 601 39.80 -2.11 25.03
N LYS A 602 41.12 -2.09 24.90
CA LYS A 602 41.89 -3.11 24.18
C LYS A 602 41.81 -4.49 24.83
N LEU A 603 41.82 -4.56 26.17
CA LEU A 603 41.61 -5.80 26.92
C LEU A 603 40.20 -6.35 26.71
N ALA A 604 39.16 -5.51 26.78
CA ALA A 604 37.78 -5.90 26.51
C ALA A 604 37.60 -6.48 25.09
N LEU A 605 38.40 -6.02 24.13
CA LEU A 605 38.38 -6.49 22.74
C LEU A 605 39.33 -7.65 22.43
N ASN A 606 40.05 -8.20 23.43
CA ASN A 606 41.07 -9.24 23.24
C ASN A 606 42.21 -8.83 22.28
N GLN A 607 42.50 -7.52 22.17
CA GLN A 607 43.58 -7.01 21.31
C GLN A 607 44.95 -7.03 22.00
N VAL A 608 44.95 -7.11 23.33
CA VAL A 608 46.15 -7.14 24.19
C VAL A 608 45.96 -8.26 25.21
N GLN A 609 47.04 -8.94 25.59
CA GLN A 609 47.00 -9.96 26.64
C GLN A 609 46.98 -9.31 28.03
N PRO A 610 46.31 -9.92 29.03
CA PRO A 610 46.38 -9.44 30.40
C PRO A 610 47.82 -9.57 30.91
N ASP A 611 48.48 -8.45 31.16
CA ASP A 611 49.80 -8.39 31.79
C ASP A 611 49.67 -7.63 33.12
N SER A 612 49.90 -8.37 34.21
CA SER A 612 49.85 -7.86 35.59
C SER A 612 50.82 -6.71 35.85
N GLN A 613 51.97 -6.62 35.15
CA GLN A 613 52.96 -5.54 35.36
C GLN A 613 52.49 -4.21 34.78
N GLU A 614 51.86 -4.25 33.60
CA GLU A 614 51.35 -3.06 32.92
C GLU A 614 49.99 -2.59 33.46
N ASN A 615 49.33 -3.42 34.28
CA ASN A 615 48.07 -3.10 34.98
C ASN A 615 48.28 -2.58 36.41
N GLU A 616 49.52 -2.55 36.94
CA GLU A 616 49.82 -2.12 38.31
C GLU A 616 49.34 -0.68 38.61
N GLU A 617 49.44 0.21 37.63
CA GLU A 617 48.99 1.61 37.78
C GLU A 617 47.46 1.69 37.89
N LEU A 618 46.71 0.97 37.05
CA LEU A 618 45.25 0.86 37.11
C LEU A 618 44.79 0.23 38.44
N PHE A 619 45.46 -0.85 38.86
CA PHE A 619 45.20 -1.54 40.13
C PHE A 619 45.45 -0.64 41.32
N ARG A 620 46.48 0.20 41.27
CA ARG A 620 46.76 1.20 42.31
C ARG A 620 45.72 2.33 42.34
N LEU A 621 45.30 2.84 41.18
CA LEU A 621 44.35 3.96 41.08
C LEU A 621 42.94 3.55 41.55
N LEU A 622 42.45 2.41 41.07
CA LEU A 622 41.08 1.94 41.35
C LEU A 622 40.99 0.94 42.51
N LYS A 623 42.13 0.57 43.10
CA LYS A 623 42.27 -0.49 44.13
C LYS A 623 41.73 -1.84 43.65
N TRP A 624 41.94 -2.14 42.37
CA TRP A 624 41.53 -3.39 41.74
C TRP A 624 42.56 -4.50 41.92
N ASN A 625 42.10 -5.74 41.75
CA ASN A 625 42.92 -6.90 41.46
C ASN A 625 42.49 -7.51 40.11
N ASP A 626 43.15 -8.58 39.67
CA ASP A 626 42.83 -9.26 38.42
C ASP A 626 41.36 -9.72 38.35
N SER A 627 40.78 -10.20 39.46
CA SER A 627 39.37 -10.61 39.50
C SER A 627 38.38 -9.45 39.34
N ASP A 628 38.73 -8.24 39.80
CA ASP A 628 37.89 -7.06 39.65
C ASP A 628 37.93 -6.54 38.22
N LEU A 629 39.11 -6.59 37.58
CA LEU A 629 39.28 -6.26 36.16
C LEU A 629 38.50 -7.23 35.26
N ASP A 630 38.56 -8.53 35.53
CA ASP A 630 37.83 -9.54 34.76
C ASP A 630 36.31 -9.32 34.83
N LYS A 631 35.77 -9.06 36.03
CA LYS A 631 34.35 -8.74 36.21
C LYS A 631 33.94 -7.47 35.47
N PHE A 632 34.79 -6.44 35.51
CA PHE A 632 34.52 -5.19 34.80
C PHE A 632 34.53 -5.38 33.28
N ILE A 633 35.43 -6.21 32.76
CA ILE A 633 35.47 -6.56 31.33
C ILE A 633 34.24 -7.38 30.92
N GLU A 634 33.81 -8.36 31.72
CA GLU A 634 32.58 -9.11 31.46
C GLU A 634 31.35 -8.20 31.42
N GLU A 635 31.25 -7.26 32.35
CA GLU A 635 30.17 -6.28 32.39
C GLU A 635 30.18 -5.35 31.18
N LEU A 636 31.36 -4.85 30.76
CA LEU A 636 31.49 -4.08 29.51
C LEU A 636 31.07 -4.88 28.28
N ARG A 637 31.34 -6.19 28.26
CA ARG A 637 30.95 -7.07 27.15
C ARG A 637 29.45 -7.36 27.14
N ASN A 638 28.85 -7.55 28.30
CA ASN A 638 27.44 -7.93 28.44
C ASN A 638 26.52 -6.71 28.30
N ASP A 639 26.82 -5.63 29.02
CA ASP A 639 25.91 -4.49 29.14
C ASP A 639 26.17 -3.43 28.04
N PHE A 640 27.42 -3.28 27.61
CA PHE A 640 27.81 -2.28 26.60
C PHE A 640 28.17 -2.88 25.24
N LYS A 641 28.05 -4.21 25.09
CA LYS A 641 28.34 -4.95 23.83
C LYS A 641 29.71 -4.61 23.24
N ILE A 642 30.73 -4.48 24.09
CA ILE A 642 32.10 -4.19 23.65
C ILE A 642 32.79 -5.50 23.25
N GLN A 643 32.46 -6.02 22.05
CA GLN A 643 33.11 -7.18 21.44
C GLN A 643 33.57 -6.87 20.00
N GLN A 644 34.53 -7.65 19.48
CA GLN A 644 35.09 -7.44 18.15
C GLN A 644 34.01 -7.52 17.04
N ARG A 645 33.06 -8.46 17.16
CA ARG A 645 31.93 -8.61 16.23
C ARG A 645 31.03 -7.37 16.21
N ASP A 646 30.79 -6.76 17.37
CA ASP A 646 29.98 -5.55 17.50
C ASP A 646 30.69 -4.34 16.91
N ILE A 647 32.02 -4.26 17.04
CA ILE A 647 32.83 -3.22 16.36
C ILE A 647 32.65 -3.32 14.85
N ASP A 648 32.85 -4.50 14.26
CA ASP A 648 32.75 -4.65 12.82
C ASP A 648 31.35 -4.27 12.32
N HIS A 649 30.30 -4.64 13.06
CA HIS A 649 28.93 -4.23 12.77
C HIS A 649 28.71 -2.71 12.89
N GLN A 650 29.21 -2.06 13.95
CA GLN A 650 29.09 -0.62 14.14
C GLN A 650 29.89 0.17 13.09
N ILE A 651 31.10 -0.28 12.74
CA ILE A 651 31.91 0.31 11.67
C ILE A 651 31.19 0.15 10.34
N GLN A 652 30.62 -1.03 10.05
CA GLN A 652 29.83 -1.24 8.84
C GLN A 652 28.64 -0.27 8.78
N LYS A 653 27.94 -0.04 9.90
CA LYS A 653 26.84 0.92 10.00
C LYS A 653 27.30 2.37 9.82
N LEU A 654 28.40 2.78 10.44
CA LEU A 654 28.95 4.14 10.29
C LEU A 654 29.47 4.39 8.88
N THR A 655 30.11 3.40 8.27
CA THR A 655 30.58 3.51 6.88
C THR A 655 29.44 3.49 5.87
N GLN A 656 28.21 3.12 6.24
CA GLN A 656 27.01 3.37 5.40
C GLN A 656 26.58 4.84 5.39
N ALA A 657 27.06 5.68 6.33
CA ALA A 657 26.72 7.09 6.37
C ALA A 657 27.38 7.86 5.22
N GLY A 658 26.58 8.67 4.52
CA GLY A 658 27.03 9.52 3.42
C GLY A 658 27.43 8.77 2.14
N PHE A 659 28.01 9.53 1.23
CA PHE A 659 28.31 9.19 -0.14
C PHE A 659 29.77 9.48 -0.46
N THR A 660 30.41 8.56 -1.18
CA THR A 660 31.73 8.82 -1.75
C THR A 660 31.63 9.92 -2.81
N LEU A 661 32.72 10.64 -3.07
CA LEU A 661 32.75 11.69 -4.09
C LEU A 661 32.26 11.19 -5.47
N THR A 662 32.59 9.95 -5.84
CA THR A 662 32.13 9.35 -7.11
C THR A 662 30.63 9.09 -7.10
N GLU A 663 30.07 8.62 -5.98
CA GLU A 663 28.62 8.44 -5.83
C GLU A 663 27.88 9.78 -5.89
N GLN A 664 28.38 10.82 -5.20
CA GLN A 664 27.82 12.17 -5.26
C GLN A 664 27.76 12.69 -6.70
N VAL A 665 28.87 12.57 -7.45
CA VAL A 665 28.93 12.94 -8.87
C VAL A 665 27.91 12.16 -9.70
N ASN A 666 27.83 10.83 -9.50
CA ASN A 666 26.90 10.00 -10.25
C ASN A 666 25.44 10.37 -9.98
N TYR A 667 25.05 10.62 -8.73
CA TYR A 667 23.68 11.02 -8.39
C TYR A 667 23.31 12.39 -8.97
N VAL A 668 24.19 13.39 -8.81
CA VAL A 668 23.96 14.74 -9.37
C VAL A 668 23.90 14.68 -10.89
N GLU A 669 24.84 13.99 -11.54
CA GLU A 669 24.84 13.82 -13.00
C GLU A 669 23.56 13.14 -13.48
N THR A 670 23.16 12.05 -12.82
CA THR A 670 21.97 11.29 -13.20
C THR A 670 20.71 12.17 -13.09
N ALA A 671 20.55 12.90 -11.99
CA ALA A 671 19.43 13.83 -11.82
C ALA A 671 19.39 14.89 -12.92
N LEU A 672 20.52 15.58 -13.18
CA LEU A 672 20.61 16.63 -14.20
C LEU A 672 20.38 16.08 -15.62
N ARG A 673 20.90 14.90 -15.95
CA ARG A 673 20.71 14.29 -17.28
C ARG A 673 19.30 13.80 -17.50
N ILE A 674 18.66 13.15 -16.53
CA ILE A 674 17.27 12.69 -16.66
C ILE A 674 16.34 13.88 -16.88
N LEU A 675 16.59 15.00 -16.19
CA LEU A 675 15.85 16.24 -16.37
C LEU A 675 16.09 16.93 -17.73
N GLY A 676 17.11 16.50 -18.50
CA GLY A 676 17.61 17.28 -19.63
C GLY A 676 18.27 18.60 -19.22
N PHE A 677 18.39 18.85 -17.92
CA PHE A 677 18.87 20.08 -17.31
C PHE A 677 20.40 20.10 -17.21
N THR A 678 21.04 20.18 -18.39
CA THR A 678 22.50 20.07 -18.54
C THR A 678 23.14 21.36 -19.06
N LYS A 679 22.33 22.35 -19.43
CA LYS A 679 22.74 23.63 -20.01
C LYS A 679 21.87 24.75 -19.43
N THR A 680 22.36 25.98 -19.52
CA THR A 680 21.60 27.20 -19.16
C THR A 680 21.13 27.22 -17.70
N PHE A 681 22.07 27.07 -16.77
CA PHE A 681 21.80 27.13 -15.33
C PHE A 681 21.55 28.57 -14.87
N ALA A 682 20.44 28.82 -14.17
CA ALA A 682 20.14 30.06 -13.47
C ALA A 682 21.13 30.33 -12.34
N ARG A 683 21.10 31.55 -11.79
CA ARG A 683 21.92 31.88 -10.60
C ARG A 683 21.42 31.17 -9.35
N LEU A 684 20.10 31.03 -9.22
CA LEU A 684 19.45 30.23 -8.18
C LEU A 684 18.68 29.08 -8.79
N ILE A 685 18.89 27.88 -8.25
CA ILE A 685 18.16 26.67 -8.61
C ILE A 685 17.50 26.12 -7.36
N LEU A 686 16.17 26.17 -7.29
CA LEU A 686 15.40 25.59 -6.20
C LEU A 686 15.20 24.09 -6.44
N LEU A 687 15.57 23.26 -5.47
CA LEU A 687 15.20 21.85 -5.39
C LEU A 687 14.06 21.74 -4.38
N CYS A 688 12.82 21.63 -4.86
CA CYS A 688 11.62 21.67 -4.04
C CYS A 688 11.01 20.27 -3.89
N GLY A 689 11.27 19.62 -2.75
CA GLY A 689 10.51 18.45 -2.34
C GLY A 689 9.06 18.85 -1.99
N HIS A 690 8.22 17.89 -1.65
CA HIS A 690 6.92 18.22 -1.07
C HIS A 690 6.62 17.39 0.16
N GLY A 691 5.72 17.91 0.99
CA GLY A 691 5.07 17.23 2.10
C GLY A 691 3.64 17.75 2.23
N SER A 692 3.02 17.45 3.35
CA SER A 692 1.70 17.94 3.69
C SER A 692 1.59 18.21 5.18
N THR A 693 0.75 19.17 5.57
CA THR A 693 0.38 19.36 6.97
C THR A 693 -1.11 19.12 7.11
N SER A 694 -1.53 18.27 8.06
CA SER A 694 -2.93 18.16 8.45
C SER A 694 -3.10 17.74 9.91
N ASP A 695 -4.07 18.33 10.63
CA ASP A 695 -4.38 17.96 12.01
C ASP A 695 -5.38 16.79 12.07
N ASN A 696 -5.08 15.77 12.87
CA ASN A 696 -5.98 14.64 13.18
C ASN A 696 -6.49 13.88 11.93
N ASN A 697 -5.61 13.69 10.94
CA ASN A 697 -5.96 13.04 9.70
C ASN A 697 -5.40 11.60 9.64
N PRO A 698 -6.23 10.55 9.69
CA PRO A 698 -5.76 9.16 9.58
C PRO A 698 -5.15 8.83 8.20
N TYR A 699 -5.27 9.73 7.22
CA TYR A 699 -4.73 9.59 5.87
C TYR A 699 -3.58 10.57 5.57
N GLU A 700 -2.94 11.15 6.59
CA GLU A 700 -1.84 12.12 6.43
C GLU A 700 -0.74 11.62 5.49
N SER A 701 -0.25 10.39 5.68
CA SER A 701 0.81 9.80 4.83
C SER A 701 0.40 9.61 3.36
N ALA A 702 -0.91 9.59 3.05
CA ALA A 702 -1.40 9.54 1.68
C ALA A 702 -1.34 10.91 0.98
N LEU A 703 -1.18 11.99 1.73
CA LEU A 703 -0.95 13.34 1.23
C LEU A 703 0.55 13.66 1.13
N ASP A 704 1.43 12.87 1.77
CA ASP A 704 2.87 13.02 1.63
C ASP A 704 3.43 12.42 0.33
N CYS A 705 4.75 12.50 0.15
CA CYS A 705 5.38 12.09 -1.09
C CYS A 705 5.45 10.57 -1.21
N GLY A 706 4.63 10.00 -2.10
CA GLY A 706 4.71 8.57 -2.43
C GLY A 706 6.08 8.16 -3.00
N ALA A 707 6.79 9.06 -3.71
CA ALA A 707 8.14 8.81 -4.20
C ALA A 707 9.21 8.80 -3.08
N CYS A 708 8.88 9.31 -1.90
CA CYS A 708 9.71 9.25 -0.69
C CYS A 708 9.15 8.26 0.34
N GLY A 709 8.32 7.31 -0.07
CA GLY A 709 7.77 6.27 0.81
C GLY A 709 6.66 6.78 1.75
N GLY A 710 5.96 7.86 1.38
CA GLY A 710 4.95 8.49 2.23
C GLY A 710 5.55 9.45 3.27
N ASN A 711 6.78 9.92 3.05
CA ASN A 711 7.46 10.91 3.88
C ASN A 711 7.62 12.25 3.14
N HIS A 712 8.06 13.28 3.86
CA HIS A 712 8.40 14.60 3.31
C HIS A 712 9.69 14.56 2.46
N GLY A 713 9.66 15.14 1.26
CA GLY A 713 10.79 15.10 0.31
C GLY A 713 11.96 16.06 0.57
N VAL A 714 11.90 16.90 1.61
CA VAL A 714 12.92 17.93 1.87
C VAL A 714 14.31 17.35 2.13
N SER A 715 14.41 16.19 2.78
CA SER A 715 15.70 15.54 3.08
C SER A 715 16.50 15.23 1.81
N ASN A 716 15.83 14.78 0.74
CA ASN A 716 16.47 14.48 -0.54
C ASN A 716 16.85 15.74 -1.29
N ALA A 717 15.98 16.76 -1.26
CA ALA A 717 16.28 18.07 -1.83
C ALA A 717 17.54 18.68 -1.21
N ARG A 718 17.64 18.65 0.12
CA ARG A 718 18.83 19.10 0.87
C ARG A 718 20.07 18.27 0.53
N ALA A 719 19.97 16.95 0.53
CA ALA A 719 21.10 16.07 0.19
C ALA A 719 21.63 16.36 -1.22
N LEU A 720 20.73 16.49 -2.21
CA LEU A 720 21.12 16.80 -3.59
C LEU A 720 21.70 18.22 -3.71
N ALA A 721 21.15 19.21 -3.01
CA ALA A 721 21.67 20.59 -3.00
C ALA A 721 23.10 20.63 -2.46
N VAL A 722 23.36 19.96 -1.33
CA VAL A 722 24.70 19.86 -0.74
C VAL A 722 25.69 19.21 -1.71
N MET A 723 25.32 18.08 -2.34
CA MET A 723 26.16 17.41 -3.34
C MET A 723 26.43 18.31 -4.56
N ALA A 724 25.40 18.98 -5.10
CA ALA A 724 25.51 19.82 -6.29
C ALA A 724 26.30 21.12 -6.04
N ASN A 725 26.32 21.61 -4.81
CA ASN A 725 27.12 22.77 -4.40
C ASN A 725 28.59 22.42 -4.08
N ASN A 726 28.93 21.14 -3.92
CA ASN A 726 30.31 20.71 -3.61
C ASN A 726 31.27 21.04 -4.78
N PRO A 727 32.33 21.85 -4.56
CA PRO A 727 33.29 22.21 -5.62
C PRO A 727 33.98 21.02 -6.28
N GLN A 728 34.28 19.95 -5.52
CA GLN A 728 34.93 18.74 -6.05
C GLN A 728 33.98 17.96 -6.97
N VAL A 729 32.69 17.93 -6.63
CA VAL A 729 31.64 17.32 -7.47
C VAL A 729 31.52 18.12 -8.77
N ARG A 730 31.45 19.45 -8.69
CA ARG A 730 31.37 20.34 -9.86
C ARG A 730 32.56 20.19 -10.81
N GLN A 731 33.78 20.07 -10.27
CA GLN A 731 34.98 19.83 -11.07
C GLN A 731 34.86 18.52 -11.88
N LYS A 732 34.46 17.42 -11.24
CA LYS A 732 34.27 16.13 -11.92
C LYS A 732 33.08 16.12 -12.89
N LEU A 733 32.01 16.87 -12.61
CA LEU A 733 30.90 17.04 -13.55
C LEU A 733 31.33 17.76 -14.82
N ALA A 734 32.20 18.77 -14.71
CA ALA A 734 32.75 19.48 -15.86
C ALA A 734 33.57 18.53 -16.77
N GLU A 735 34.35 17.61 -16.18
CA GLU A 735 35.05 16.54 -16.92
C GLU A 735 34.09 15.61 -17.69
N ARG A 736 32.84 15.49 -17.22
CA ARG A 736 31.76 14.70 -17.85
C ARG A 736 30.85 15.53 -18.76
N GLY A 737 31.23 16.77 -19.06
CA GLY A 737 30.52 17.65 -19.99
C GLY A 737 29.32 18.39 -19.40
N ILE A 738 29.19 18.47 -18.07
CA ILE A 738 28.19 19.30 -17.39
C ILE A 738 28.92 20.40 -16.61
N THR A 739 28.92 21.62 -17.17
CA THR A 739 29.57 22.77 -16.53
C THR A 739 28.53 23.61 -15.81
N ILE A 740 28.51 23.51 -14.49
CA ILE A 740 27.69 24.36 -13.61
C ILE A 740 28.45 25.68 -13.36
N PRO A 741 27.89 26.85 -13.70
CA PRO A 741 28.52 28.14 -13.45
C PRO A 741 28.90 28.34 -11.98
N HIS A 742 30.01 29.03 -11.72
CA HIS A 742 30.45 29.34 -10.34
C HIS A 742 29.46 30.22 -9.59
N ASP A 743 28.64 31.00 -10.30
CA ASP A 743 27.61 31.85 -9.74
C ASP A 743 26.24 31.18 -9.66
N THR A 744 26.16 29.86 -9.88
CA THR A 744 24.94 29.07 -9.66
C THR A 744 24.97 28.44 -8.26
N HIS A 745 23.87 28.57 -7.52
CA HIS A 745 23.68 27.97 -6.21
C HIS A 745 22.38 27.16 -6.16
N PHE A 746 22.46 25.91 -5.68
CA PHE A 746 21.30 25.04 -5.48
C PHE A 746 20.75 25.27 -4.07
N LEU A 747 19.46 25.58 -3.97
CA LEU A 747 18.75 25.89 -2.74
C LEU A 747 17.69 24.82 -2.48
N PRO A 748 17.66 24.16 -1.32
CA PRO A 748 16.59 23.22 -1.00
C PRO A 748 15.32 23.94 -0.51
N GLY A 749 14.16 23.37 -0.84
CA GLY A 749 12.86 23.82 -0.38
C GLY A 749 11.86 22.67 -0.23
N GLN A 750 10.73 22.97 0.40
CA GLN A 750 9.59 22.06 0.51
C GLN A 750 8.30 22.81 0.21
N GLN A 751 7.51 22.29 -0.72
CA GLN A 751 6.11 22.68 -0.89
C GLN A 751 5.24 21.87 0.07
N ASP A 752 4.45 22.54 0.90
CA ASP A 752 3.30 21.91 1.55
C ASP A 752 2.13 21.91 0.57
N THR A 753 1.73 20.72 0.13
CA THR A 753 0.67 20.55 -0.88
C THR A 753 -0.74 20.87 -0.37
N VAL A 754 -0.92 20.96 0.96
CA VAL A 754 -2.20 21.27 1.59
C VAL A 754 -2.35 22.77 1.85
N THR A 755 -1.28 23.47 2.21
CA THR A 755 -1.30 24.93 2.45
C THR A 755 -0.88 25.74 1.22
N ASP A 756 -0.20 25.10 0.26
CA ASP A 756 0.48 25.68 -0.90
C ASP A 756 1.72 26.53 -0.56
N GLU A 757 2.11 26.60 0.72
CA GLU A 757 3.30 27.34 1.16
C GLU A 757 4.59 26.61 0.73
N VAL A 758 5.61 27.37 0.34
CA VAL A 758 6.95 26.84 0.05
C VAL A 758 7.93 27.36 1.09
N GLU A 759 8.48 26.45 1.89
CA GLU A 759 9.53 26.74 2.86
C GLU A 759 10.91 26.51 2.23
N LEU A 760 11.84 27.42 2.48
CA LEU A 760 13.22 27.35 1.98
C LEU A 760 14.17 27.01 3.11
N PHE A 761 15.13 26.12 2.84
CA PHE A 761 16.06 25.59 3.84
C PHE A 761 17.50 25.99 3.53
N ASP A 762 18.38 25.92 4.53
CA ASP A 762 19.81 26.20 4.42
C ASP A 762 20.12 27.61 3.86
N LEU A 763 19.30 28.61 4.21
CA LEU A 763 19.43 30.00 3.75
C LEU A 763 20.77 30.64 4.15
N GLU A 764 21.41 30.13 5.20
CA GLU A 764 22.72 30.58 5.68
C GLU A 764 23.87 30.24 4.71
N GLU A 765 23.68 29.24 3.85
CA GLU A 765 24.65 28.84 2.82
C GLU A 765 24.51 29.66 1.53
N VAL A 766 23.44 30.44 1.40
CA VAL A 766 23.21 31.26 0.21
C VAL A 766 24.24 32.39 0.17
N PRO A 767 25.05 32.50 -0.91
CA PRO A 767 26.06 33.54 -1.01
C PRO A 767 25.44 34.93 -0.93
N ALA A 768 26.14 35.87 -0.30
CA ALA A 768 25.66 37.25 -0.16
C ALA A 768 25.35 37.92 -1.52
N THR A 769 25.99 37.48 -2.61
CA THR A 769 25.77 37.93 -3.98
C THR A 769 24.39 37.57 -4.53
N HIS A 770 23.68 36.61 -3.93
CA HIS A 770 22.39 36.08 -4.41
C HIS A 770 21.20 36.57 -3.59
N ARG A 771 21.41 37.41 -2.57
CA ARG A 771 20.33 37.88 -1.68
C ARG A 771 19.18 38.56 -2.41
N LYS A 772 19.46 39.32 -3.47
CA LYS A 772 18.41 39.95 -4.29
C LYS A 772 17.59 38.91 -5.05
N ASP A 773 18.28 37.95 -5.68
CA ASP A 773 17.65 36.84 -6.40
C ASP A 773 16.77 36.02 -5.46
N LEU A 774 17.22 35.79 -4.22
CA LEU A 774 16.47 35.06 -3.18
C LEU A 774 15.19 35.79 -2.76
N VAL A 775 15.26 37.11 -2.53
CA VAL A 775 14.07 37.89 -2.15
C VAL A 775 13.04 37.90 -3.28
N CYS A 776 13.47 38.01 -4.55
CA CYS A 776 12.56 37.89 -5.69
C CYS A 776 11.91 36.50 -5.72
N LEU A 777 12.69 35.43 -5.60
CA LEU A 777 12.17 34.06 -5.56
C LEU A 777 11.13 33.87 -4.44
N GLN A 778 11.39 34.38 -3.23
CA GLN A 778 10.44 34.30 -2.12
C GLN A 778 9.12 35.04 -2.41
N GLN A 779 9.18 36.19 -3.09
CA GLN A 779 7.98 36.93 -3.50
C GLN A 779 7.19 36.17 -4.56
N ASP A 780 7.88 35.61 -5.55
CA ASP A 780 7.26 34.84 -6.64
C ASP A 780 6.60 33.55 -6.10
N LEU A 781 7.26 32.86 -5.15
CA LEU A 781 6.69 31.69 -4.47
C LEU A 781 5.43 32.04 -3.66
N HIS A 782 5.43 33.19 -2.98
CA HIS A 782 4.27 33.64 -2.20
C HIS A 782 3.07 34.01 -3.10
N GLU A 783 3.32 34.70 -4.20
CA GLU A 783 2.28 35.01 -5.19
C GLU A 783 1.73 33.73 -5.85
N ALA A 784 2.61 32.77 -6.19
CA ALA A 784 2.20 31.48 -6.75
C ALA A 784 1.35 30.67 -5.75
N CYS A 785 1.69 30.71 -4.45
CA CYS A 785 0.90 30.12 -3.37
C CYS A 785 -0.53 30.69 -3.33
N GLU A 786 -0.69 32.01 -3.35
CA GLU A 786 -2.02 32.64 -3.34
C GLU A 786 -2.85 32.28 -4.57
N ARG A 787 -2.23 32.25 -5.77
CA ARG A 787 -2.92 31.83 -7.00
C ARG A 787 -3.34 30.36 -6.95
N ASN A 788 -2.44 29.47 -6.51
CA ASN A 788 -2.71 28.04 -6.41
C ASN A 788 -3.80 27.73 -5.37
N SER A 789 -3.71 28.38 -4.20
CA SER A 789 -4.72 28.27 -3.14
C SER A 789 -6.11 28.66 -3.66
N ARG A 790 -6.22 29.75 -4.43
CA ARG A 790 -7.50 30.19 -5.01
C ARG A 790 -8.05 29.19 -6.02
N GLU A 791 -7.20 28.66 -6.90
CA GLU A 791 -7.61 27.65 -7.90
C GLU A 791 -8.08 26.34 -7.22
N ARG A 792 -7.33 25.87 -6.23
CA ARG A 792 -7.59 24.61 -5.54
C ARG A 792 -8.83 24.66 -4.68
N LEU A 793 -9.01 25.73 -3.90
CA LEU A 793 -10.20 25.91 -3.05
C LEU A 793 -11.48 25.85 -3.89
N ALA A 794 -11.50 26.47 -5.07
CA ALA A 794 -12.67 26.47 -5.95
C ALA A 794 -13.12 25.08 -6.44
N ARG A 795 -12.29 24.04 -6.29
CA ARG A 795 -12.59 22.66 -6.67
C ARG A 795 -13.13 21.82 -5.50
N LEU A 796 -13.14 22.37 -4.28
CA LEU A 796 -13.65 21.67 -3.10
C LEU A 796 -15.16 21.89 -2.96
N PRO A 797 -15.91 20.86 -2.48
CA PRO A 797 -17.38 20.88 -2.45
C PRO A 797 -17.96 21.94 -1.50
N ASP A 798 -17.24 22.26 -0.42
CA ASP A 798 -17.68 23.19 0.63
C ASP A 798 -17.03 24.58 0.53
N ALA A 799 -16.35 24.88 -0.58
CA ALA A 799 -15.60 26.12 -0.73
C ALA A 799 -16.48 27.28 -1.25
N PRO A 800 -16.23 28.51 -0.78
CA PRO A 800 -16.85 29.71 -1.34
C PRO A 800 -16.53 29.87 -2.84
N SER A 801 -17.36 30.59 -3.58
CA SER A 801 -17.18 30.76 -5.02
C SER A 801 -15.85 31.47 -5.35
N MET A 802 -15.25 31.24 -6.53
CA MET A 802 -13.98 31.86 -6.95
C MET A 802 -13.92 33.39 -6.79
N GLN A 803 -15.08 34.05 -6.81
CA GLN A 803 -15.21 35.51 -6.73
C GLN A 803 -15.27 36.03 -5.27
N GLU A 804 -15.40 35.13 -4.29
CA GLU A 804 -15.55 35.44 -2.85
C GLU A 804 -14.27 35.13 -2.04
N VAL A 805 -13.23 34.57 -2.67
CA VAL A 805 -11.98 34.17 -1.99
C VAL A 805 -10.97 35.32 -1.98
N ASP A 806 -11.18 36.29 -1.08
CA ASP A 806 -10.12 37.19 -0.64
C ASP A 806 -9.26 36.51 0.45
N ASN A 807 -7.94 36.48 0.27
CA ASN A 807 -6.96 35.77 1.12
C ASN A 807 -7.14 34.24 1.11
N ALA A 808 -6.75 33.60 0.01
CA ALA A 808 -6.94 32.16 -0.20
C ALA A 808 -5.99 31.33 0.66
N SER A 809 -4.72 31.71 0.76
CA SER A 809 -3.71 30.96 1.54
C SER A 809 -4.04 30.86 3.04
N PRO A 810 -4.53 31.90 3.73
CA PRO A 810 -4.99 31.74 5.11
C PRO A 810 -6.15 30.76 5.29
N LEU A 811 -7.02 30.60 4.29
CA LEU A 811 -8.15 29.67 4.36
C LEU A 811 -7.68 28.21 4.19
N THR A 812 -6.73 27.94 3.28
CA THR A 812 -6.14 26.61 3.13
C THR A 812 -5.42 26.17 4.40
N LYS A 813 -4.71 27.10 5.06
CA LYS A 813 -4.05 26.87 6.35
C LYS A 813 -5.03 26.60 7.50
N ILE A 814 -6.15 27.32 7.58
CA ILE A 814 -7.20 26.97 8.57
C ILE A 814 -7.74 25.58 8.30
N ARG A 815 -7.97 25.25 7.03
CA ARG A 815 -8.55 23.97 6.62
C ARG A 815 -7.60 22.80 6.91
N SER A 816 -6.29 22.99 6.78
CA SER A 816 -5.29 21.98 7.17
C SER A 816 -5.30 21.70 8.67
N MET A 817 -5.64 22.71 9.48
CA MET A 817 -5.72 22.61 10.94
C MET A 817 -7.11 22.25 11.48
N ASP A 818 -8.13 22.19 10.62
CA ASP A 818 -9.49 21.87 11.01
C ASP A 818 -9.63 20.35 11.17
N TRP A 819 -9.66 19.90 12.43
CA TRP A 819 -9.77 18.49 12.82
C TRP A 819 -11.04 17.79 12.29
N SER A 820 -12.05 18.55 11.83
CA SER A 820 -13.24 17.98 11.17
C SER A 820 -13.03 17.67 9.68
N GLN A 821 -11.94 18.19 9.07
CA GLN A 821 -11.62 18.00 7.66
C GLN A 821 -10.76 16.77 7.46
N VAL A 822 -11.41 15.63 7.25
CA VAL A 822 -10.71 14.36 6.90
C VAL A 822 -10.02 14.44 5.53
N ARG A 823 -10.41 15.41 4.68
CA ARG A 823 -9.78 15.69 3.38
C ARG A 823 -9.57 17.20 3.22
N PRO A 824 -8.49 17.77 3.77
CA PRO A 824 -8.21 19.18 3.61
C PRO A 824 -7.93 19.55 2.15
N GLU A 825 -7.55 18.57 1.32
CA GLU A 825 -7.48 18.67 -0.13
C GLU A 825 -7.89 17.35 -0.83
N TRP A 826 -7.88 17.33 -2.17
CA TRP A 826 -8.24 16.15 -2.98
C TRP A 826 -7.11 15.12 -3.16
N GLY A 827 -5.87 15.45 -2.80
CA GLY A 827 -4.72 14.56 -3.02
C GLY A 827 -4.53 14.28 -4.51
N LEU A 828 -4.29 13.02 -4.87
CA LEU A 828 -4.15 12.56 -6.25
C LEU A 828 -5.49 12.28 -6.98
N SER A 829 -6.62 12.70 -6.41
CA SER A 829 -7.95 12.44 -7.01
C SER A 829 -8.19 13.29 -8.25
N GLY A 830 -8.82 12.72 -9.28
CA GLY A 830 -9.23 13.43 -10.50
C GLY A 830 -8.16 13.52 -11.61
N HIS A 831 -6.97 12.93 -11.40
CA HIS A 831 -5.93 12.83 -12.42
C HIS A 831 -6.16 11.61 -13.31
N THR A 832 -6.15 11.85 -14.63
CA THR A 832 -6.50 10.82 -15.64
C THR A 832 -5.34 10.44 -16.56
N ALA A 833 -4.28 11.27 -16.61
CA ALA A 833 -3.07 10.96 -17.38
C ALA A 833 -1.83 11.68 -16.82
N PHE A 834 -0.67 11.10 -17.12
CA PHE A 834 0.66 11.66 -16.88
C PHE A 834 1.43 11.69 -18.21
N VAL A 835 2.01 12.84 -18.56
CA VAL A 835 2.79 13.01 -19.80
C VAL A 835 4.25 13.23 -19.46
N MET A 836 5.12 12.42 -20.05
CA MET A 836 6.56 12.59 -19.99
C MET A 836 7.09 12.93 -21.38
N GLY A 837 7.66 14.13 -21.55
CA GLY A 837 8.10 14.63 -22.84
C GLY A 837 8.95 15.89 -22.73
N ARG A 838 9.35 16.44 -23.88
CA ARG A 838 10.02 17.76 -23.91
C ARG A 838 9.03 18.86 -23.52
N ARG A 839 9.54 19.97 -23.00
CA ARG A 839 8.74 21.10 -22.51
C ARG A 839 7.83 21.71 -23.57
N GLU A 840 8.18 21.61 -24.84
CA GLU A 840 7.38 22.15 -25.95
C GLU A 840 6.13 21.31 -26.31
N LEU A 841 5.97 20.13 -25.72
CA LEU A 841 4.85 19.21 -25.94
C LEU A 841 3.66 19.59 -25.05
#